data_AF-A0A496SH74-F1
#
_entry.id   AF-A0A496SH74-F1
#
_cell.length_a   1.000
_cell.length_b   1.000
_cell.length_c   1.000
_cell.angle_alpha   90.00
_cell.angle_beta   90.00
_cell.angle_gamma   90.00
#
_symmetry.space_group_name_H-M   'P 1'
#
loop_
_entity.id
_entity.type
_entity.pdbx_description
1 polymer ?
#
loop_
_entity_poly.entity_id
_entity_poly.type
_entity_poly.pdbx_seq_one_letter_code
_entity_poly.pdbx_strand_id
1 'polypeptide(L)'
;MRKETLIGFLFLFFTSGACGLIYEVAWQRMLCLVFGNSTFATSTVLAAFMGGMALGSFALGKLSEKARNPARLFAYLEMGIGIWALAMPSLLASASSFHSALYRSLVSHYFLLNISRFAVCFLILAVPTALMGGTLPALARALTGGEVGRSVGLLYGLNTLGAFLGCVLAGFLLMPSIGTEATITLAASFSLAVGLASLFMSRGCSVARVEVEPGRGRTLALVAYAVSGFCALSYEVLWTRALVFFFGSTTYAFTTMLACFLLGLALGSYFFSRCSKDALVLLGVVEVVVGGSAALSIVIFPVLQDVVTRLKDVLGGGWAAFSMARFSAGLLVMFVPTFAMGAAFPLASSIYSSGRVGAEVGTIYGANTLACILGAVGTGFVLLPRLGVTDSILLISSVNLALGAVLLQRTRLGYLGPLAPALLACVGWLSFRHAGPPAVHSGVLRRGRVLYYREHAAGTVTVRAVPPSPYDLTPPKLLEVDGLNVAGTSLELITTQKLQGHLPILIYASLNQKLPENVFVVAFGSGASTYETSLYDVKSITGVEINPAVVEASRFFREINGGIIEDPRYRLFLEDARTFLSSFEGTYDVIESESTHPRINCDLYTLEFFSTCRSRLSEGGVFSCWVPLYSLNEEEVKQILRTFLSCFEDASLWYFPNCRNKHLLLVGTTRKLNMDPKPILKALSDPEVARSLGEIGIEDFEDISACFVAGGRRLREYCGGGKLITADRPSLAYARSMEYMDPERIRELNLIREGTGEVHEAVRRLTEAVALSFEGRWEEAIVEVEEAMRAWRRPWMERFRDMCRSVLLTESGLRNIEERNYMLALRCFQEALGIFPSPLNHNNIGACYVRLKRYDRAISHLKAAIKGWPGCAQAHFNLALAYAAKGMKRLAAFEMRKALRLDPDVGK
;
A
#
# COMPACT_ATOMS: atom_id res chain seq x y z
N MET A 1 17.57 2.34 -46.93
CA MET A 1 18.39 2.38 -45.70
C MET A 1 19.18 1.07 -45.59
N ARG A 2 20.43 1.08 -45.13
CA ARG A 2 21.21 -0.16 -44.90
C ARG A 2 20.62 -0.92 -43.69
N LYS A 3 20.67 -2.26 -43.72
CA LYS A 3 20.12 -3.13 -42.66
C LYS A 3 20.74 -2.83 -41.29
N GLU A 4 22.04 -2.57 -41.25
CA GLU A 4 22.79 -2.18 -40.04
C GLU A 4 22.25 -0.89 -39.41
N THR A 5 21.98 0.13 -40.23
CA THR A 5 21.43 1.41 -39.76
C THR A 5 20.04 1.23 -39.16
N LEU A 6 19.19 0.40 -39.79
CA LEU A 6 17.87 0.08 -39.25
C LEU A 6 17.98 -0.63 -37.90
N ILE A 7 18.80 -1.68 -37.80
CA ILE A 7 19.03 -2.41 -36.53
C ILE A 7 19.54 -1.47 -35.44
N GLY A 8 20.46 -0.57 -35.77
CA GLY A 8 20.95 0.43 -34.83
C GLY A 8 19.82 1.33 -34.31
N PHE A 9 18.95 1.87 -35.16
CA PHE A 9 17.82 2.69 -34.70
C PHE A 9 16.81 1.89 -33.85
N LEU A 10 16.59 0.61 -34.17
CA LEU A 10 15.74 -0.26 -33.35
C LEU A 10 16.32 -0.45 -31.94
N PHE A 11 17.64 -0.64 -31.83
CA PHE A 11 18.33 -0.73 -30.54
C PHE A 11 18.31 0.61 -29.78
N LEU A 12 18.54 1.72 -30.48
CA LEU A 12 18.43 3.06 -29.89
C LEU A 12 17.02 3.32 -29.34
N PHE A 13 15.98 2.89 -30.03
CA PHE A 13 14.61 3.07 -29.59
C PHE A 13 14.22 2.15 -28.43
N PHE A 14 14.76 0.92 -28.39
CA PHE A 14 14.67 0.07 -27.20
C PHE A 14 15.30 0.74 -25.97
N THR A 15 16.52 1.28 -26.11
CA THR A 15 17.22 1.98 -25.02
C THR A 15 16.49 3.25 -24.59
N SER A 16 15.94 4.02 -25.54
CA SER A 16 15.07 5.17 -25.27
C SER A 16 13.87 4.77 -24.42
N GLY A 17 13.16 3.68 -24.79
CA GLY A 17 12.05 3.14 -24.00
C GLY A 17 12.45 2.76 -22.57
N ALA A 18 13.62 2.14 -22.39
CA ALA A 18 14.15 1.82 -21.06
C ALA A 18 14.42 3.08 -20.22
N CYS A 19 15.05 4.10 -20.81
CA CYS A 19 15.29 5.37 -20.13
C CYS A 19 13.97 6.08 -19.81
N GLY A 20 13.03 6.05 -20.75
CA GLY A 20 11.73 6.69 -20.60
C GLY A 20 10.96 6.21 -19.38
N LEU A 21 10.94 4.89 -19.16
CA LEU A 21 10.27 4.34 -17.99
C LEU A 21 11.09 4.47 -16.69
N ILE A 22 12.42 4.48 -16.77
CA ILE A 22 13.25 4.87 -15.62
C ILE A 22 12.89 6.29 -15.16
N TYR A 23 12.74 7.24 -16.09
CA TYR A 23 12.30 8.60 -15.77
C TYR A 23 10.88 8.62 -15.20
N GLU A 24 9.94 7.89 -15.79
CA GLU A 24 8.57 7.86 -15.31
C GLU A 24 8.50 7.42 -13.84
N VAL A 25 9.14 6.29 -13.50
CA VAL A 25 9.15 5.76 -12.13
C VAL A 25 9.87 6.71 -11.17
N ALA A 26 11.03 7.24 -11.56
CA ALA A 26 11.83 8.11 -10.71
C ALA A 26 11.17 9.50 -10.50
N TRP A 27 10.67 10.12 -11.58
CA TRP A 27 9.98 11.41 -11.50
C TRP A 27 8.65 11.31 -10.79
N GLN A 28 7.89 10.22 -10.97
CA GLN A 28 6.67 10.00 -10.19
C GLN A 28 6.97 10.04 -8.70
N ARG A 29 8.02 9.31 -8.26
CA ARG A 29 8.48 9.36 -6.87
C ARG A 29 8.86 10.78 -6.45
N MET A 30 9.74 11.46 -7.19
CA MET A 30 10.19 12.82 -6.85
C MET A 30 9.06 13.86 -6.81
N LEU A 31 8.06 13.74 -7.68
CA LEU A 31 6.93 14.67 -7.71
C LEU A 31 5.95 14.39 -6.57
N CYS A 32 5.71 13.13 -6.21
CA CYS A 32 4.92 12.79 -5.01
C CYS A 32 5.60 13.29 -3.73
N LEU A 33 6.94 13.38 -3.73
CA LEU A 33 7.67 14.02 -2.65
C LEU A 33 7.37 15.54 -2.53
N VAL A 34 7.08 16.24 -3.64
CA VAL A 34 6.81 17.69 -3.63
C VAL A 34 5.33 18.00 -3.42
N PHE A 35 4.44 17.28 -4.10
CA PHE A 35 3.00 17.56 -4.14
C PHE A 35 2.17 16.73 -3.15
N GLY A 36 2.82 15.76 -2.48
CA GLY A 36 2.22 14.82 -1.53
C GLY A 36 1.95 13.45 -2.13
N ASN A 37 1.77 12.44 -1.27
CA ASN A 37 1.48 11.06 -1.70
C ASN A 37 -0.03 10.75 -1.73
N SER A 38 -0.86 11.77 -1.89
CA SER A 38 -2.32 11.58 -1.98
C SER A 38 -2.69 11.01 -3.34
N THR A 39 -3.83 10.31 -3.43
CA THR A 39 -4.32 9.83 -4.73
C THR A 39 -4.51 10.96 -5.74
N PHE A 40 -4.91 12.14 -5.25
CA PHE A 40 -5.03 13.32 -6.10
C PHE A 40 -3.68 13.72 -6.69
N ALA A 41 -2.64 13.78 -5.86
CA ALA A 41 -1.29 14.11 -6.30
C ALA A 41 -0.71 13.07 -7.27
N THR A 42 -0.82 11.77 -6.96
CA THR A 42 -0.33 10.71 -7.86
C THR A 42 -1.05 10.71 -9.21
N SER A 43 -2.38 10.88 -9.20
CA SER A 43 -3.18 10.97 -10.44
C SER A 43 -2.89 12.25 -11.22
N THR A 44 -2.61 13.35 -10.53
CA THR A 44 -2.20 14.62 -11.12
C THR A 44 -0.87 14.47 -11.86
N VAL A 45 0.12 13.82 -11.23
CA VAL A 45 1.42 13.55 -11.84
C VAL A 45 1.28 12.69 -13.08
N LEU A 46 0.53 11.60 -13.00
CA LEU A 46 0.29 10.72 -14.15
C LEU A 46 -0.44 11.44 -15.28
N ALA A 47 -1.52 12.18 -14.95
CA ALA A 47 -2.28 12.95 -15.94
C ALA A 47 -1.43 14.05 -16.60
N ALA A 48 -0.56 14.72 -15.84
CA ALA A 48 0.36 15.71 -16.37
C ALA A 48 1.40 15.08 -17.30
N PHE A 49 1.98 13.94 -16.89
CA PHE A 49 2.97 13.21 -17.66
C PHE A 49 2.40 12.73 -19.00
N MET A 50 1.27 12.04 -18.96
CA MET A 50 0.58 11.56 -20.15
C MET A 50 0.00 12.71 -20.99
N GLY A 51 -0.47 13.78 -20.36
CA GLY A 51 -1.00 14.95 -21.05
C GLY A 51 0.07 15.64 -21.90
N GLY A 52 1.28 15.79 -21.36
CA GLY A 52 2.42 16.29 -22.11
C GLY A 52 2.82 15.35 -23.25
N MET A 53 2.85 14.02 -23.03
CA MET A 53 3.05 13.05 -24.12
C MET A 53 2.02 13.20 -25.24
N ALA A 54 0.73 13.30 -24.91
CA ALA A 54 -0.33 13.47 -25.91
C ALA A 54 -0.14 14.76 -26.74
N LEU A 55 0.17 15.88 -26.08
CA LEU A 55 0.47 17.15 -26.75
C LEU A 55 1.69 17.04 -27.66
N GLY A 56 2.76 16.40 -27.17
CA GLY A 56 3.96 16.09 -27.93
C GLY A 56 3.65 15.29 -29.18
N SER A 57 2.86 14.22 -29.06
CA SER A 57 2.48 13.38 -30.19
C SER A 57 1.68 14.13 -31.24
N PHE A 58 0.73 14.99 -30.85
CA PHE A 58 -0.03 15.81 -31.80
C PHE A 58 0.83 16.89 -32.47
N ALA A 59 1.66 17.61 -31.71
CA ALA A 59 2.43 18.75 -32.22
C ALA A 59 3.69 18.29 -32.96
N LEU A 60 4.51 17.46 -32.33
CA LEU A 60 5.76 16.97 -32.89
C LEU A 60 5.53 15.89 -33.95
N GLY A 61 4.37 15.20 -33.98
CA GLY A 61 3.98 14.37 -35.11
C GLY A 61 3.74 15.16 -36.39
N LYS A 62 3.09 16.34 -36.29
CA LYS A 62 2.96 17.26 -37.45
C LYS A 62 4.32 17.84 -37.86
N LEU A 63 5.19 18.12 -36.90
CA LEU A 63 6.54 18.60 -37.17
C LEU A 63 7.41 17.52 -37.84
N SER A 64 7.33 16.27 -37.37
CA SER A 64 8.10 15.16 -37.93
C SER A 64 7.72 14.88 -39.38
N GLU A 65 6.45 15.05 -39.73
CA GLU A 65 5.98 14.93 -41.11
C GLU A 65 6.61 15.98 -42.03
N LYS A 66 6.83 17.20 -41.54
CA LYS A 66 7.46 18.31 -42.26
C LYS A 66 8.98 18.31 -42.17
N ALA A 67 9.57 17.50 -41.29
CA ALA A 67 10.99 17.51 -41.03
C ALA A 67 11.78 16.96 -42.22
N ARG A 68 12.79 17.71 -42.68
CA ARG A 68 13.69 17.25 -43.76
C ARG A 68 14.43 15.97 -43.40
N ASN A 69 14.80 15.82 -42.12
CA ASN A 69 15.43 14.61 -41.59
C ASN A 69 14.77 14.24 -40.24
N PRO A 70 13.74 13.39 -40.27
CA PRO A 70 13.01 12.96 -39.07
C PRO A 70 13.88 12.15 -38.07
N ALA A 71 14.91 11.44 -38.56
CA ALA A 71 15.87 10.76 -37.67
C ALA A 71 16.70 11.78 -36.86
N ARG A 72 17.08 12.90 -37.50
CA ARG A 72 17.73 14.01 -36.81
C ARG A 72 16.81 14.74 -35.83
N LEU A 73 15.50 14.82 -36.13
CA LEU A 73 14.52 15.30 -35.16
C LEU A 73 14.50 14.38 -33.93
N PHE A 74 14.41 13.06 -34.12
CA PHE A 74 14.48 12.09 -33.02
C PHE A 74 15.75 12.28 -32.15
N ALA A 75 16.91 12.51 -32.78
CA ALA A 75 18.14 12.83 -32.05
C ALA A 75 17.99 14.04 -31.11
N TYR A 76 17.40 15.14 -31.60
CA TYR A 76 17.20 16.35 -30.80
C TYR A 76 16.18 16.16 -29.67
N LEU A 77 15.13 15.37 -29.91
CA LEU A 77 14.16 15.04 -28.87
C LEU A 77 14.83 14.28 -27.72
N GLU A 78 15.61 13.24 -28.02
CA GLU A 78 16.35 12.44 -27.03
C GLU A 78 17.37 13.25 -26.25
N MET A 79 18.13 14.12 -26.93
CA MET A 79 19.04 15.03 -26.25
C MET A 79 18.30 16.00 -25.33
N GLY A 80 17.17 16.54 -25.76
CA GLY A 80 16.33 17.42 -24.95
C GLY A 80 15.78 16.74 -23.70
N ILE A 81 15.34 15.48 -23.83
CA ILE A 81 14.87 14.66 -22.70
C ILE A 81 16.02 14.46 -21.69
N GLY A 82 17.21 14.06 -22.16
CA GLY A 82 18.37 13.86 -21.29
C GLY A 82 18.83 15.14 -20.58
N ILE A 83 18.86 16.28 -21.27
CA ILE A 83 19.19 17.59 -20.67
C ILE A 83 18.15 17.96 -19.61
N TRP A 84 16.86 17.79 -19.91
CA TRP A 84 15.79 18.10 -18.97
C TRP A 84 15.85 17.20 -17.73
N ALA A 85 16.14 15.92 -17.91
CA ALA A 85 16.31 14.98 -16.81
C ALA A 85 17.41 15.42 -15.82
N LEU A 86 18.52 15.95 -16.32
CA LEU A 86 19.59 16.51 -15.46
C LEU A 86 19.17 17.82 -14.76
N ALA A 87 18.29 18.61 -15.36
CA ALA A 87 17.76 19.84 -14.75
C ALA A 87 16.65 19.57 -13.72
N MET A 88 16.05 18.38 -13.73
CA MET A 88 14.87 18.04 -12.93
C MET A 88 15.03 18.28 -11.42
N PRO A 89 16.15 17.89 -10.75
CA PRO A 89 16.30 18.15 -9.31
C PRO A 89 16.21 19.64 -8.96
N SER A 90 16.88 20.51 -9.73
CA SER A 90 16.86 21.96 -9.53
C SER A 90 15.49 22.58 -9.80
N LEU A 91 14.78 22.08 -10.82
CA LEU A 91 13.41 22.49 -11.12
C LEU A 91 12.46 22.14 -9.97
N LEU A 92 12.61 20.95 -9.40
CA LEU A 92 11.78 20.49 -8.27
C LEU A 92 12.06 21.26 -6.98
N ALA A 93 13.32 21.61 -6.69
CA ALA A 93 13.66 22.47 -5.55
C ALA A 93 12.96 23.85 -5.66
N SER A 94 12.96 24.42 -6.86
CA SER A 94 12.27 25.68 -7.15
C SER A 94 10.74 25.53 -7.05
N ALA A 95 10.21 24.43 -7.59
CA ALA A 95 8.78 24.12 -7.54
C ALA A 95 8.27 23.89 -6.12
N SER A 96 9.07 23.25 -5.25
CA SER A 96 8.73 23.03 -3.84
C SER A 96 8.54 24.35 -3.08
N SER A 97 9.45 25.31 -3.31
CA SER A 97 9.36 26.66 -2.71
C SER A 97 8.10 27.39 -3.17
N PHE A 98 7.80 27.34 -4.47
CA PHE A 98 6.60 27.94 -5.04
C PHE A 98 5.31 27.24 -4.60
N HIS A 99 5.31 25.90 -4.56
CA HIS A 99 4.19 25.09 -4.11
C HIS A 99 3.83 25.40 -2.67
N SER A 100 4.83 25.53 -1.78
CA SER A 100 4.62 25.87 -0.38
C SER A 100 3.91 27.23 -0.23
N ALA A 101 4.28 28.24 -1.04
CA ALA A 101 3.63 29.55 -1.04
C ALA A 101 2.17 29.49 -1.51
N LEU A 102 1.90 28.73 -2.59
CA LEU A 102 0.54 28.49 -3.08
C LEU A 102 -0.30 27.71 -2.07
N TYR A 103 0.28 26.68 -1.45
CA TYR A 103 -0.37 25.82 -0.48
C TYR A 103 -0.89 26.65 0.70
N ARG A 104 -0.06 27.52 1.27
CA ARG A 104 -0.48 28.43 2.35
C ARG A 104 -1.70 29.28 2.00
N SER A 105 -1.74 29.77 0.76
CA SER A 105 -2.80 30.68 0.30
C SER A 105 -4.09 29.94 -0.08
N LEU A 106 -3.99 28.66 -0.45
CA LEU A 106 -5.08 27.89 -1.05
C LEU A 106 -5.51 26.65 -0.26
N VAL A 107 -4.87 26.34 0.87
CA VAL A 107 -5.21 25.15 1.69
C VAL A 107 -6.68 25.13 2.16
N SER A 108 -7.28 26.30 2.37
CA SER A 108 -8.71 26.46 2.66
C SER A 108 -9.62 26.23 1.45
N HIS A 109 -9.06 26.22 0.24
CA HIS A 109 -9.75 26.09 -1.04
C HIS A 109 -9.27 24.84 -1.79
N TYR A 110 -9.69 23.67 -1.31
CA TYR A 110 -9.28 22.35 -1.82
C TYR A 110 -9.22 22.26 -3.35
N PHE A 111 -10.26 22.71 -4.06
CA PHE A 111 -10.33 22.63 -5.52
C PHE A 111 -9.26 23.49 -6.21
N LEU A 112 -9.06 24.73 -5.75
CA LEU A 112 -8.07 25.65 -6.31
C LEU A 112 -6.64 25.19 -6.03
N LEU A 113 -6.39 24.69 -4.82
CA LEU A 113 -5.09 24.11 -4.45
C LEU A 113 -4.72 22.97 -5.42
N ASN A 114 -5.66 22.08 -5.67
CA ASN A 114 -5.47 20.93 -6.53
C ASN A 114 -5.30 21.29 -8.02
N ILE A 115 -6.02 22.30 -8.52
CA ILE A 115 -5.75 22.87 -9.85
C ILE A 115 -4.34 23.45 -9.91
N SER A 116 -3.91 24.17 -8.88
CA SER A 116 -2.57 24.77 -8.85
C SER A 116 -1.47 23.72 -8.82
N ARG A 117 -1.66 22.61 -8.07
CA ARG A 117 -0.77 21.44 -8.08
C ARG A 117 -0.66 20.86 -9.49
N PHE A 118 -1.79 20.65 -10.16
CA PHE A 118 -1.79 20.17 -11.54
C PHE A 118 -1.07 21.12 -12.48
N ALA A 119 -1.33 22.43 -12.40
CA ALA A 119 -0.69 23.41 -13.26
C ALA A 119 0.84 23.43 -13.08
N VAL A 120 1.34 23.46 -11.84
CA VAL A 120 2.78 23.45 -11.56
C VAL A 120 3.42 22.12 -12.01
N CYS A 121 2.80 20.99 -11.68
CA CYS A 121 3.29 19.67 -12.10
C CYS A 121 3.33 19.55 -13.63
N PHE A 122 2.27 19.98 -14.30
CA PHE A 122 2.18 20.00 -15.75
C PHE A 122 3.22 20.92 -16.39
N LEU A 123 3.49 22.11 -15.85
CA LEU A 123 4.52 22.99 -16.40
C LEU A 123 5.92 22.37 -16.34
N ILE A 124 6.24 21.64 -15.27
CA ILE A 124 7.53 20.95 -15.11
C ILE A 124 7.64 19.75 -16.04
N LEU A 125 6.55 18.97 -16.18
CA LEU A 125 6.54 17.73 -16.97
C LEU A 125 6.24 17.94 -18.45
N ALA A 126 5.54 19.00 -18.84
CA ALA A 126 5.03 19.17 -20.19
C ALA A 126 6.14 19.15 -21.24
N VAL A 127 7.29 19.77 -20.96
CA VAL A 127 8.42 19.80 -21.89
C VAL A 127 9.01 18.39 -22.12
N PRO A 128 9.57 17.69 -21.12
CA PRO A 128 10.21 16.40 -21.35
C PRO A 128 9.23 15.36 -21.89
N THR A 129 8.00 15.36 -21.39
CA THR A 129 6.99 14.40 -21.82
C THR A 129 6.45 14.72 -23.20
N ALA A 130 6.33 15.99 -23.61
CA ALA A 130 6.04 16.32 -25.00
C ALA A 130 7.17 15.86 -25.93
N LEU A 131 8.44 16.03 -25.54
CA LEU A 131 9.56 15.49 -26.31
C LEU A 131 9.46 13.97 -26.45
N MET A 132 9.15 13.25 -25.36
CA MET A 132 8.91 11.79 -25.36
C MET A 132 7.75 11.42 -26.28
N GLY A 133 6.64 12.17 -26.25
CA GLY A 133 5.49 11.95 -27.14
C GLY A 133 5.81 12.13 -28.62
N GLY A 134 6.88 12.86 -28.96
CA GLY A 134 7.34 13.08 -30.33
C GLY A 134 8.33 12.04 -30.86
N THR A 135 8.92 11.18 -30.01
CA THR A 135 9.97 10.25 -30.42
C THR A 135 9.45 9.17 -31.38
N LEU A 136 8.32 8.55 -31.05
CA LEU A 136 7.69 7.53 -31.89
C LEU A 136 7.24 8.10 -33.25
N PRO A 137 6.52 9.24 -33.34
CA PRO A 137 6.22 9.87 -34.63
C PRO A 137 7.44 10.21 -35.48
N ALA A 138 8.54 10.66 -34.85
CA ALA A 138 9.78 11.01 -35.56
C ALA A 138 10.45 9.77 -36.18
N LEU A 139 10.61 8.69 -35.40
CA LEU A 139 11.19 7.44 -35.89
C LEU A 139 10.27 6.69 -36.85
N ALA A 140 8.96 6.67 -36.59
CA ALA A 140 7.99 6.10 -37.49
C ALA A 140 8.10 6.74 -38.88
N ARG A 141 8.21 8.08 -38.94
CA ARG A 141 8.41 8.78 -40.22
C ARG A 141 9.77 8.47 -40.86
N ALA A 142 10.83 8.34 -40.05
CA ALA A 142 12.18 8.07 -40.56
C ALA A 142 12.36 6.65 -41.13
N LEU A 143 11.73 5.66 -40.52
CA LEU A 143 12.04 4.24 -40.74
C LEU A 143 10.96 3.47 -41.51
N THR A 144 9.75 4.03 -41.62
CA THR A 144 8.65 3.36 -42.34
C THR A 144 8.79 3.58 -43.84
N GLY A 145 9.02 2.50 -44.58
CA GLY A 145 9.07 2.50 -46.05
C GLY A 145 8.24 1.41 -46.72
N GLY A 146 7.34 0.77 -45.97
CA GLY A 146 6.47 -0.32 -46.43
C GLY A 146 5.17 -0.36 -45.64
N GLU A 147 4.72 -1.55 -45.23
CA GLU A 147 3.51 -1.70 -44.41
C GLU A 147 3.61 -0.92 -43.09
N VAL A 148 2.85 0.18 -42.99
CA VAL A 148 2.92 1.11 -41.85
C VAL A 148 2.65 0.41 -40.52
N GLY A 149 1.61 -0.43 -40.46
CA GLY A 149 1.28 -1.20 -39.25
C GLY A 149 2.43 -2.10 -38.76
N ARG A 150 3.20 -2.68 -39.69
CA ARG A 150 4.34 -3.54 -39.36
C ARG A 150 5.53 -2.76 -38.82
N SER A 151 5.91 -1.68 -39.50
CA SER A 151 7.04 -0.85 -39.05
C SER A 151 6.73 -0.17 -37.72
N VAL A 152 5.55 0.44 -37.61
CA VAL A 152 5.14 1.19 -36.41
C VAL A 152 4.87 0.26 -35.24
N GLY A 153 4.25 -0.90 -35.47
CA GLY A 153 4.07 -1.93 -34.44
C GLY A 153 5.37 -2.52 -33.90
N LEU A 154 6.36 -2.73 -34.77
CA LEU A 154 7.68 -3.19 -34.34
C LEU A 154 8.39 -2.12 -33.48
N LEU A 155 8.34 -0.85 -33.91
CA LEU A 155 8.92 0.26 -33.15
C LEU A 155 8.27 0.38 -31.77
N TYR A 156 6.94 0.42 -31.70
CA TYR A 156 6.22 0.51 -30.43
C TYR A 156 6.48 -0.72 -29.54
N GLY A 157 6.48 -1.92 -30.11
CA GLY A 157 6.76 -3.15 -29.35
C GLY A 157 8.16 -3.17 -28.75
N LEU A 158 9.20 -2.77 -29.51
CA LEU A 158 10.57 -2.70 -29.01
C LEU A 158 10.78 -1.60 -27.97
N ASN A 159 10.20 -0.43 -28.17
CA ASN A 159 10.22 0.64 -27.17
C ASN A 159 9.54 0.20 -25.87
N THR A 160 8.38 -0.46 -25.97
CA THR A 160 7.64 -0.98 -24.81
C THR A 160 8.40 -2.12 -24.12
N LEU A 161 9.12 -2.97 -24.87
CA LEU A 161 10.00 -3.99 -24.30
C LEU A 161 11.20 -3.36 -23.57
N GLY A 162 11.74 -2.27 -24.14
CA GLY A 162 12.73 -1.42 -23.48
C GLY A 162 12.18 -0.85 -22.17
N ALA A 163 10.98 -0.27 -22.20
CA ALA A 163 10.29 0.24 -21.03
C ALA A 163 10.10 -0.85 -19.97
N PHE A 164 9.64 -2.06 -20.33
CA PHE A 164 9.59 -3.21 -19.43
C PHE A 164 10.94 -3.46 -18.71
N LEU A 165 12.04 -3.49 -19.47
CA LEU A 165 13.38 -3.67 -18.88
C LEU A 165 13.74 -2.47 -17.98
N GLY A 166 13.44 -1.24 -18.40
CA GLY A 166 13.61 -0.03 -17.61
C GLY A 166 12.85 -0.08 -16.28
N CYS A 167 11.63 -0.61 -16.28
CA CYS A 167 10.79 -0.81 -15.09
C CYS A 167 11.51 -1.68 -14.07
N VAL A 168 11.93 -2.86 -14.54
CA VAL A 168 12.58 -3.88 -13.72
C VAL A 168 13.92 -3.35 -13.21
N LEU A 169 14.73 -2.73 -14.07
CA LEU A 169 16.01 -2.14 -13.67
C LEU A 169 15.81 -1.02 -12.65
N ALA A 170 14.88 -0.10 -12.86
CA ALA A 170 14.62 1.00 -11.93
C ALA A 170 14.20 0.48 -10.55
N GLY A 171 13.16 -0.37 -10.49
CA GLY A 171 12.56 -0.81 -9.23
C GLY A 171 13.36 -1.90 -8.49
N PHE A 172 14.01 -2.83 -9.21
CA PHE A 172 14.73 -3.94 -8.57
C PHE A 172 16.22 -3.72 -8.38
N LEU A 173 16.84 -2.85 -9.18
CA LEU A 173 18.30 -2.72 -9.19
C LEU A 173 18.77 -1.28 -8.91
N LEU A 174 18.44 -0.33 -9.78
CA LEU A 174 19.05 1.00 -9.80
C LEU A 174 18.67 1.83 -8.57
N MET A 175 17.38 2.10 -8.35
CA MET A 175 16.97 2.93 -7.21
C MET A 175 17.36 2.35 -5.85
N PRO A 176 17.17 1.04 -5.55
CA PRO A 176 17.63 0.48 -4.29
C PRO A 176 19.16 0.49 -4.10
N SER A 177 19.95 0.44 -5.17
CA SER A 177 21.41 0.32 -5.07
C SER A 177 22.14 1.67 -5.05
N ILE A 178 21.77 2.59 -5.95
CA ILE A 178 22.48 3.85 -6.18
C ILE A 178 21.70 5.11 -5.79
N GLY A 179 20.38 4.99 -5.55
CA GLY A 179 19.49 6.12 -5.26
C GLY A 179 18.73 6.62 -6.49
N THR A 180 17.78 7.51 -6.27
CA THR A 180 16.87 8.04 -7.31
C THR A 180 17.59 9.03 -8.24
N GLU A 181 18.39 9.95 -7.70
CA GLU A 181 19.13 10.97 -8.47
C GLU A 181 20.20 10.35 -9.36
N ALA A 182 20.98 9.40 -8.83
CA ALA A 182 21.98 8.68 -9.60
C ALA A 182 21.34 7.84 -10.73
N THR A 183 20.16 7.26 -10.46
CA THR A 183 19.36 6.53 -11.46
C THR A 183 18.93 7.45 -12.60
N ILE A 184 18.44 8.65 -12.30
CA ILE A 184 18.06 9.66 -13.31
C ILE A 184 19.28 10.12 -14.11
N THR A 185 20.40 10.39 -13.44
CA THR A 185 21.64 10.84 -14.09
C THR A 185 22.17 9.77 -15.05
N LEU A 186 22.10 8.50 -14.65
CA LEU A 186 22.45 7.38 -15.50
C LEU A 186 21.54 7.29 -16.73
N ALA A 187 20.22 7.31 -16.54
CA ALA A 187 19.28 7.33 -17.66
C ALA A 187 19.50 8.53 -18.60
N ALA A 188 19.77 9.72 -18.04
CA ALA A 188 20.06 10.94 -18.79
C ALA A 188 21.29 10.77 -19.69
N SER A 189 22.36 10.16 -19.18
CA SER A 189 23.55 9.86 -19.98
C SER A 189 23.24 8.92 -21.15
N PHE A 190 22.38 7.93 -20.95
CA PHE A 190 21.92 7.04 -22.02
C PHE A 190 21.03 7.75 -23.05
N SER A 191 20.08 8.60 -22.63
CA SER A 191 19.28 9.41 -23.56
C SER A 191 20.15 10.36 -24.40
N LEU A 192 21.15 11.01 -23.79
CA LEU A 192 22.13 11.84 -24.51
C LEU A 192 22.95 11.00 -25.52
N ALA A 193 23.42 9.83 -25.11
CA ALA A 193 24.15 8.91 -25.98
C ALA A 193 23.28 8.41 -27.15
N VAL A 194 22.01 8.09 -26.89
CA VAL A 194 21.02 7.72 -27.92
C VAL A 194 20.83 8.86 -28.91
N GLY A 195 20.66 10.08 -28.42
CA GLY A 195 20.55 11.28 -29.25
C GLY A 195 21.79 11.52 -30.12
N LEU A 196 22.99 11.43 -29.55
CA LEU A 196 24.25 11.59 -30.29
C LEU A 196 24.44 10.49 -31.34
N ALA A 197 24.22 9.22 -30.98
CA ALA A 197 24.31 8.09 -31.91
C ALA A 197 23.33 8.24 -33.08
N SER A 198 22.08 8.62 -32.78
CA SER A 198 21.05 8.92 -33.77
C SER A 198 21.48 10.04 -34.72
N LEU A 199 22.11 11.11 -34.20
CA LEU A 199 22.61 12.23 -35.00
C LEU A 199 23.67 11.76 -36.01
N PHE A 200 24.62 10.92 -35.59
CA PHE A 200 25.64 10.35 -36.48
C PHE A 200 25.01 9.44 -37.55
N MET A 201 24.08 8.58 -37.16
CA MET A 201 23.39 7.64 -38.06
C MET A 201 22.43 8.34 -39.04
N SER A 202 21.91 9.52 -38.68
CA SER A 202 20.95 10.28 -39.50
C SER A 202 21.51 10.76 -40.84
N ARG A 203 22.84 10.83 -41.00
CA ARG A 203 23.53 11.31 -42.22
C ARG A 203 23.26 10.43 -43.45
N GLY A 204 22.90 9.16 -43.25
CA GLY A 204 22.59 8.20 -44.32
C GLY A 204 21.11 7.85 -44.47
N CYS A 205 20.21 8.56 -43.79
CA CYS A 205 18.78 8.27 -43.83
C CYS A 205 18.07 9.05 -44.94
N SER A 206 17.49 8.33 -45.89
CA SER A 206 16.49 8.86 -46.83
C SER A 206 15.10 8.45 -46.36
N VAL A 207 14.18 9.42 -46.38
CA VAL A 207 12.78 9.20 -46.00
C VAL A 207 12.06 8.56 -47.18
N ALA A 208 11.52 7.36 -46.98
CA ALA A 208 10.72 6.71 -48.01
C ALA A 208 9.35 7.42 -48.17
N ARG A 209 8.86 7.50 -49.42
CA ARG A 209 7.46 7.83 -49.68
C ARG A 209 6.62 6.58 -49.40
N VAL A 210 5.58 6.74 -48.60
CA VAL A 210 4.64 5.67 -48.26
C VAL A 210 3.31 6.08 -48.88
N GLU A 211 2.95 5.46 -49.99
CA GLU A 211 1.64 5.62 -50.62
C GLU A 211 0.73 4.53 -50.08
N VAL A 212 -0.32 4.93 -49.35
CA VAL A 212 -1.29 4.01 -48.75
C VAL A 212 -2.68 4.56 -49.06
N GLU A 213 -3.52 3.74 -49.68
CA GLU A 213 -4.92 4.13 -49.84
C GLU A 213 -5.60 4.24 -48.46
N PRO A 214 -6.40 5.30 -48.23
CA PRO A 214 -7.12 5.44 -46.97
C PRO A 214 -8.02 4.22 -46.73
N GLY A 215 -7.73 3.45 -45.67
CA GLY A 215 -8.57 2.31 -45.29
C GLY A 215 -10.02 2.72 -45.01
N ARG A 216 -10.98 1.84 -45.29
CA ARG A 216 -12.37 2.04 -44.83
C ARG A 216 -12.41 1.95 -43.31
N GLY A 217 -13.09 2.89 -42.65
CA GLY A 217 -13.27 2.85 -41.18
C GLY A 217 -12.19 3.55 -40.34
N ARG A 218 -11.40 4.47 -40.91
CA ARG A 218 -10.35 5.24 -40.20
C ARG A 218 -10.82 5.86 -38.88
N THR A 219 -11.88 6.66 -38.92
CA THR A 219 -12.41 7.32 -37.73
C THR A 219 -12.84 6.29 -36.68
N LEU A 220 -13.43 5.17 -37.12
CA LEU A 220 -13.85 4.10 -36.23
C LEU A 220 -12.64 3.42 -35.57
N ALA A 221 -11.55 3.16 -36.31
CA ALA A 221 -10.32 2.61 -35.75
C ALA A 221 -9.65 3.57 -34.75
N LEU A 222 -9.67 4.88 -35.02
CA LEU A 222 -9.17 5.90 -34.08
C LEU A 222 -9.98 5.91 -32.78
N VAL A 223 -11.32 5.94 -32.89
CA VAL A 223 -12.22 5.92 -31.73
C VAL A 223 -12.08 4.60 -30.96
N ALA A 224 -12.02 3.48 -31.66
CA ALA A 224 -11.83 2.17 -31.05
C ALA A 224 -10.52 2.09 -30.27
N TYR A 225 -9.43 2.56 -30.86
CA TYR A 225 -8.15 2.59 -30.17
C TYR A 225 -8.15 3.53 -28.96
N ALA A 226 -8.79 4.71 -29.06
CA ALA A 226 -8.96 5.60 -27.92
C ALA A 226 -9.75 4.93 -26.78
N VAL A 227 -10.89 4.29 -27.08
CA VAL A 227 -11.68 3.55 -26.07
C VAL A 227 -10.88 2.38 -25.49
N SER A 228 -10.10 1.67 -26.31
CA SER A 228 -9.18 0.62 -25.87
C SER A 228 -8.16 1.16 -24.87
N GLY A 229 -7.57 2.33 -25.12
CA GLY A 229 -6.66 3.02 -24.19
C GLY A 229 -7.32 3.42 -22.87
N PHE A 230 -8.53 3.96 -22.92
CA PHE A 230 -9.34 4.23 -21.71
C PHE A 230 -9.53 2.96 -20.88
N CYS A 231 -9.91 1.85 -21.52
CA CYS A 231 -10.08 0.57 -20.84
C CYS A 231 -8.76 0.03 -20.29
N ALA A 232 -7.66 0.09 -21.05
CA ALA A 232 -6.36 -0.42 -20.66
C ALA A 232 -5.86 0.21 -19.34
N LEU A 233 -5.88 1.54 -19.23
CA LEU A 233 -5.47 2.21 -17.99
C LEU A 233 -6.49 2.06 -16.86
N SER A 234 -7.78 1.89 -17.18
CA SER A 234 -8.78 1.54 -16.17
C SER A 234 -8.46 0.17 -15.55
N TYR A 235 -8.15 -0.84 -16.37
CA TYR A 235 -7.74 -2.15 -15.86
C TYR A 235 -6.44 -2.11 -15.09
N GLU A 236 -5.44 -1.33 -15.52
CA GLU A 236 -4.19 -1.19 -14.79
C GLU A 236 -4.42 -0.69 -13.36
N VAL A 237 -5.26 0.33 -13.19
CA VAL A 237 -5.66 0.85 -11.87
C VAL A 237 -6.42 -0.21 -11.07
N LEU A 238 -7.40 -0.88 -11.69
CA LEU A 238 -8.24 -1.89 -11.02
C LEU A 238 -7.46 -3.13 -10.59
N TRP A 239 -6.59 -3.65 -11.45
CA TRP A 239 -5.74 -4.80 -11.14
C TRP A 239 -4.68 -4.45 -10.11
N THR A 240 -4.09 -3.26 -10.18
CA THR A 240 -3.20 -2.77 -9.11
C THR A 240 -3.94 -2.80 -7.77
N ARG A 241 -5.18 -2.32 -7.73
CA ARG A 241 -5.99 -2.35 -6.51
C ARG A 241 -6.40 -3.75 -6.04
N ALA A 242 -6.67 -4.67 -6.96
CA ALA A 242 -7.01 -6.06 -6.66
C ALA A 242 -5.80 -6.85 -6.14
N LEU A 243 -4.66 -6.71 -6.81
CA LEU A 243 -3.46 -7.52 -6.58
C LEU A 243 -2.69 -7.10 -5.33
N VAL A 244 -2.88 -5.87 -4.81
CA VAL A 244 -2.31 -5.43 -3.52
C VAL A 244 -2.62 -6.41 -2.38
N PHE A 245 -3.80 -7.03 -2.36
CA PHE A 245 -4.15 -8.00 -1.31
C PHE A 245 -3.39 -9.34 -1.39
N PHE A 246 -2.80 -9.64 -2.54
CA PHE A 246 -2.05 -10.88 -2.77
C PHE A 246 -0.54 -10.63 -2.76
N PHE A 247 -0.11 -9.48 -3.28
CA PHE A 247 1.30 -9.13 -3.45
C PHE A 247 1.82 -8.16 -2.37
N GLY A 248 0.92 -7.57 -1.57
CA GLY A 248 1.24 -6.56 -0.56
C GLY A 248 1.45 -5.16 -1.16
N SER A 249 1.47 -4.15 -0.30
CA SER A 249 1.64 -2.73 -0.67
C SER A 249 3.12 -2.30 -0.73
N THR A 250 3.98 -3.06 -1.41
CA THR A 250 5.42 -2.75 -1.52
C THR A 250 5.80 -2.20 -2.88
N THR A 251 6.93 -1.48 -2.94
CA THR A 251 7.50 -0.98 -4.21
C THR A 251 7.73 -2.12 -5.20
N TYR A 252 8.24 -3.26 -4.73
CA TYR A 252 8.45 -4.44 -5.59
C TYR A 252 7.15 -5.00 -6.16
N ALA A 253 6.07 -5.04 -5.37
CA ALA A 253 4.77 -5.50 -5.87
C ALA A 253 4.27 -4.60 -7.00
N PHE A 254 4.37 -3.27 -6.83
CA PHE A 254 4.01 -2.31 -7.88
C PHE A 254 4.86 -2.47 -9.14
N THR A 255 6.19 -2.54 -9.01
CA THR A 255 7.10 -2.76 -10.15
C THR A 255 6.79 -4.08 -10.87
N THR A 256 6.49 -5.15 -10.14
CA THR A 256 6.09 -6.45 -10.72
C THR A 256 4.82 -6.32 -11.55
N MET A 257 3.79 -5.63 -11.05
CA MET A 257 2.52 -5.47 -11.76
C MET A 257 2.70 -4.68 -13.06
N LEU A 258 3.38 -3.53 -13.00
CA LEU A 258 3.66 -2.69 -14.16
C LEU A 258 4.52 -3.45 -15.19
N ALA A 259 5.52 -4.22 -14.73
CA ALA A 259 6.35 -5.04 -15.61
C ALA A 259 5.54 -6.13 -16.33
N CYS A 260 4.63 -6.83 -15.64
CA CYS A 260 3.73 -7.80 -16.29
C CYS A 260 2.87 -7.14 -17.39
N PHE A 261 2.33 -5.95 -17.11
CA PHE A 261 1.47 -5.22 -18.03
C PHE A 261 2.24 -4.79 -19.30
N LEU A 262 3.43 -4.21 -19.13
CA LEU A 262 4.27 -3.76 -20.24
C LEU A 262 4.80 -4.92 -21.08
N LEU A 263 5.15 -6.06 -20.46
CA LEU A 263 5.60 -7.23 -21.20
C LEU A 263 4.50 -7.76 -22.14
N GLY A 264 3.25 -7.80 -21.67
CA GLY A 264 2.11 -8.16 -22.50
C GLY A 264 1.94 -7.22 -23.68
N LEU A 265 1.90 -5.90 -23.44
CA LEU A 265 1.80 -4.89 -24.51
C LEU A 265 2.92 -5.00 -25.55
N ALA A 266 4.16 -5.16 -25.08
CA ALA A 266 5.34 -5.26 -25.94
C ALA A 266 5.27 -6.48 -26.87
N LEU A 267 4.97 -7.66 -26.30
CA LEU A 267 4.85 -8.89 -27.07
C LEU A 267 3.65 -8.85 -28.01
N GLY A 268 2.49 -8.35 -27.53
CA GLY A 268 1.30 -8.17 -28.35
C GLY A 268 1.57 -7.32 -29.59
N SER A 269 2.17 -6.14 -29.40
CA SER A 269 2.51 -5.26 -30.53
C SER A 269 3.50 -5.91 -31.48
N TYR A 270 4.52 -6.60 -30.96
CA TYR A 270 5.50 -7.30 -31.78
C TYR A 270 4.87 -8.39 -32.65
N PHE A 271 4.03 -9.25 -32.08
CA PHE A 271 3.40 -10.35 -32.81
C PHE A 271 2.39 -9.82 -33.84
N PHE A 272 1.49 -8.93 -33.44
CA PHE A 272 0.43 -8.42 -34.30
C PHE A 272 0.86 -7.33 -35.28
N SER A 273 2.08 -6.80 -35.16
CA SER A 273 2.68 -5.95 -36.20
C SER A 273 2.71 -6.63 -37.58
N ARG A 274 2.72 -7.97 -37.63
CA ARG A 274 2.76 -8.74 -38.88
C ARG A 274 1.36 -9.01 -39.46
N CYS A 275 0.30 -8.62 -38.78
CA CYS A 275 -1.08 -8.92 -39.13
C CYS A 275 -1.76 -7.66 -39.69
N SER A 276 -1.77 -7.51 -41.02
CA SER A 276 -2.41 -6.36 -41.70
C SER A 276 -3.69 -6.72 -42.45
N LYS A 277 -3.91 -8.01 -42.76
CA LYS A 277 -5.14 -8.50 -43.40
C LYS A 277 -6.30 -8.48 -42.41
N ASP A 278 -7.44 -7.95 -42.84
CA ASP A 278 -8.66 -7.83 -42.05
C ASP A 278 -8.46 -7.14 -40.68
N ALA A 279 -7.56 -6.14 -40.62
CA ALA A 279 -7.16 -5.48 -39.37
C ALA A 279 -8.34 -4.95 -38.53
N LEU A 280 -9.44 -4.52 -39.18
CA LEU A 280 -10.65 -4.07 -38.48
C LEU A 280 -11.39 -5.23 -37.78
N VAL A 281 -11.46 -6.40 -38.42
CA VAL A 281 -12.01 -7.63 -37.82
C VAL A 281 -11.15 -8.03 -36.64
N LEU A 282 -9.82 -8.06 -36.85
CA LEU A 282 -8.88 -8.47 -35.82
C LEU A 282 -8.89 -7.52 -34.62
N LEU A 283 -9.04 -6.21 -34.84
CA LEU A 283 -9.26 -5.23 -33.78
C LEU A 283 -10.54 -5.55 -33.00
N GLY A 284 -11.63 -5.91 -33.69
CA GLY A 284 -12.86 -6.36 -33.03
C GLY A 284 -12.68 -7.62 -32.18
N VAL A 285 -11.95 -8.62 -32.69
CA VAL A 285 -11.61 -9.84 -31.93
C VAL A 285 -10.74 -9.51 -30.71
N VAL A 286 -9.75 -8.63 -30.87
CA VAL A 286 -8.88 -8.17 -29.79
C VAL A 286 -9.70 -7.56 -28.65
N GLU A 287 -10.64 -6.67 -28.96
CA GLU A 287 -11.51 -6.05 -27.95
C GLU A 287 -12.39 -7.07 -27.22
N VAL A 288 -12.91 -8.09 -27.94
CA VAL A 288 -13.65 -9.19 -27.31
C VAL A 288 -12.76 -10.01 -26.38
N VAL A 289 -11.53 -10.34 -26.79
CA VAL A 289 -10.57 -11.09 -25.98
C VAL A 289 -10.17 -10.29 -24.73
N VAL A 290 -9.92 -8.99 -24.87
CA VAL A 290 -9.62 -8.10 -23.75
C VAL A 290 -10.77 -8.12 -22.73
N GLY A 291 -12.00 -7.83 -23.17
CA GLY A 291 -13.16 -7.82 -22.28
C GLY A 291 -13.44 -9.17 -21.63
N GLY A 292 -13.38 -10.26 -22.39
CA GLY A 292 -13.63 -11.61 -21.88
C GLY A 292 -12.57 -12.09 -20.89
N SER A 293 -11.28 -11.86 -21.18
CA SER A 293 -10.19 -12.25 -20.27
C SER A 293 -10.09 -11.36 -19.03
N ALA A 294 -10.41 -10.07 -19.14
CA ALA A 294 -10.51 -9.18 -17.99
C ALA A 294 -11.66 -9.60 -17.05
N ALA A 295 -12.83 -9.97 -17.57
CA ALA A 295 -13.90 -10.53 -16.75
C ALA A 295 -13.49 -11.86 -16.08
N LEU A 296 -12.78 -12.72 -16.82
CA LEU A 296 -12.27 -14.00 -16.30
C LEU A 296 -11.27 -13.80 -15.14
N SER A 297 -10.54 -12.68 -15.10
CA SER A 297 -9.60 -12.38 -14.01
C SER A 297 -10.24 -12.41 -12.62
N ILE A 298 -11.54 -12.10 -12.52
CA ILE A 298 -12.30 -12.15 -11.26
C ILE A 298 -12.35 -13.59 -10.70
N VAL A 299 -12.42 -14.59 -11.56
CA VAL A 299 -12.43 -16.01 -11.19
C VAL A 299 -11.04 -16.51 -10.79
N ILE A 300 -9.99 -15.82 -11.22
CA ILE A 300 -8.60 -16.18 -10.93
C ILE A 300 -8.20 -15.69 -9.53
N PHE A 301 -8.72 -14.56 -9.05
CA PHE A 301 -8.38 -14.02 -7.72
C PHE A 301 -8.52 -15.03 -6.55
N PRO A 302 -9.61 -15.84 -6.43
CA PRO A 302 -9.75 -16.85 -5.40
C PRO A 302 -8.60 -17.87 -5.32
N VAL A 303 -8.00 -18.23 -6.44
CA VAL A 303 -6.93 -19.26 -6.50
C VAL A 303 -5.53 -18.66 -6.49
N LEU A 304 -5.42 -17.34 -6.62
CA LEU A 304 -4.14 -16.66 -6.81
C LEU A 304 -3.19 -16.83 -5.61
N GLN A 305 -3.73 -16.80 -4.39
CA GLN A 305 -2.95 -17.01 -3.17
C GLN A 305 -2.33 -18.40 -3.11
N ASP A 306 -3.08 -19.43 -3.50
CA ASP A 306 -2.61 -20.81 -3.56
C ASP A 306 -1.53 -20.97 -4.63
N VAL A 307 -1.70 -20.31 -5.79
CA VAL A 307 -0.70 -20.30 -6.87
C VAL A 307 0.61 -19.69 -6.39
N VAL A 308 0.58 -18.50 -5.75
CA VAL A 308 1.79 -17.84 -5.24
C VAL A 308 2.48 -18.73 -4.20
N THR A 309 1.72 -19.34 -3.30
CA THR A 309 2.27 -20.19 -2.24
C THR A 309 2.93 -21.45 -2.82
N ARG A 310 2.24 -22.18 -3.69
CA ARG A 310 2.81 -23.40 -4.34
C ARG A 310 4.03 -23.08 -5.19
N LEU A 311 4.01 -21.97 -5.94
CA LEU A 311 5.16 -21.55 -6.73
C LEU A 311 6.36 -21.22 -5.85
N LYS A 312 6.15 -20.55 -4.71
CA LYS A 312 7.21 -20.26 -3.74
C LYS A 312 7.85 -21.55 -3.22
N ASP A 313 7.05 -22.56 -2.91
CA ASP A 313 7.53 -23.85 -2.40
C ASP A 313 8.35 -24.60 -3.47
N VAL A 314 7.89 -24.60 -4.73
CA VAL A 314 8.61 -25.23 -5.86
C VAL A 314 9.92 -24.52 -6.18
N LEU A 315 9.96 -23.19 -6.08
CA LEU A 315 11.12 -22.37 -6.44
C LEU A 315 12.20 -22.31 -5.34
N GLY A 316 12.03 -23.03 -4.23
CA GLY A 316 13.06 -23.16 -3.18
C GLY A 316 13.08 -22.03 -2.14
N GLY A 317 12.01 -21.23 -2.04
CA GLY A 317 11.88 -20.17 -1.03
C GLY A 317 12.82 -18.96 -1.19
N GLY A 318 12.71 -17.99 -0.28
CA GLY A 318 13.49 -16.74 -0.31
C GLY A 318 12.89 -15.62 -1.19
N TRP A 319 13.53 -14.44 -1.16
CA TRP A 319 12.99 -13.22 -1.80
C TRP A 319 12.91 -13.29 -3.32
N ALA A 320 13.93 -13.87 -3.98
CA ALA A 320 13.95 -13.99 -5.43
C ALA A 320 12.86 -14.94 -5.94
N ALA A 321 12.72 -16.12 -5.31
CA ALA A 321 11.64 -17.06 -5.58
C ALA A 321 10.26 -16.43 -5.36
N PHE A 322 10.11 -15.66 -4.27
CA PHE A 322 8.87 -14.97 -3.96
C PHE A 322 8.51 -13.88 -4.97
N SER A 323 9.50 -13.09 -5.40
CA SER A 323 9.32 -12.07 -6.44
C SER A 323 8.96 -12.71 -7.79
N MET A 324 9.60 -13.83 -8.13
CA MET A 324 9.27 -14.59 -9.33
C MET A 324 7.87 -15.20 -9.27
N ALA A 325 7.47 -15.78 -8.12
CA ALA A 325 6.13 -16.31 -7.92
C ALA A 325 5.05 -15.22 -8.10
N ARG A 326 5.28 -14.01 -7.57
CA ARG A 326 4.40 -12.84 -7.79
C ARG A 326 4.37 -12.41 -9.26
N PHE A 327 5.52 -12.38 -9.93
CA PHE A 327 5.58 -12.06 -11.36
C PHE A 327 4.79 -13.09 -12.20
N SER A 328 4.95 -14.38 -11.93
CA SER A 328 4.19 -15.45 -12.59
C SER A 328 2.68 -15.35 -12.31
N ALA A 329 2.30 -15.07 -11.06
CA ALA A 329 0.90 -14.85 -10.69
C ALA A 329 0.31 -13.59 -11.36
N GLY A 330 1.10 -12.52 -11.49
CA GLY A 330 0.70 -11.31 -12.21
C GLY A 330 0.48 -11.58 -13.69
N LEU A 331 1.36 -12.37 -14.32
CA LEU A 331 1.18 -12.82 -15.70
C LEU A 331 -0.08 -13.68 -15.87
N LEU A 332 -0.37 -14.58 -14.93
CA LEU A 332 -1.60 -15.40 -14.99
C LEU A 332 -2.87 -14.54 -15.09
N VAL A 333 -2.89 -13.41 -14.39
CA VAL A 333 -4.03 -12.47 -14.37
C VAL A 333 -4.02 -11.55 -15.60
N MET A 334 -2.87 -10.95 -15.92
CA MET A 334 -2.82 -9.80 -16.82
C MET A 334 -2.29 -10.12 -18.22
N PHE A 335 -1.59 -11.24 -18.44
CA PHE A 335 -0.87 -11.47 -19.70
C PHE A 335 -1.81 -11.55 -20.91
N VAL A 336 -2.88 -12.32 -20.85
CA VAL A 336 -3.82 -12.49 -21.97
C VAL A 336 -4.45 -11.14 -22.40
N PRO A 337 -5.08 -10.36 -21.50
CA PRO A 337 -5.66 -9.09 -21.91
C PRO A 337 -4.60 -8.09 -22.35
N THR A 338 -3.45 -7.99 -21.69
CA THR A 338 -2.40 -7.01 -22.05
C THR A 338 -1.70 -7.38 -23.37
N PHE A 339 -1.51 -8.66 -23.64
CA PHE A 339 -1.04 -9.16 -24.94
C PHE A 339 -2.02 -8.80 -26.06
N ALA A 340 -3.32 -8.96 -25.83
CA ALA A 340 -4.35 -8.53 -26.79
C ALA A 340 -4.37 -6.99 -26.95
N MET A 341 -4.30 -6.21 -25.87
CA MET A 341 -4.20 -4.74 -25.93
C MET A 341 -2.98 -4.28 -26.74
N GLY A 342 -1.85 -4.99 -26.65
CA GLY A 342 -0.65 -4.71 -27.43
C GLY A 342 -0.89 -4.76 -28.95
N ALA A 343 -1.87 -5.54 -29.40
CA ALA A 343 -2.25 -5.61 -30.81
C ALA A 343 -3.01 -4.37 -31.31
N ALA A 344 -3.67 -3.63 -30.41
CA ALA A 344 -4.59 -2.56 -30.82
C ALA A 344 -3.86 -1.43 -31.58
N PHE A 345 -2.64 -1.07 -31.16
CA PHE A 345 -1.85 -0.01 -31.79
C PHE A 345 -1.43 -0.33 -33.24
N PRO A 346 -0.75 -1.45 -33.55
CA PRO A 346 -0.39 -1.78 -34.93
C PRO A 346 -1.62 -1.93 -35.85
N LEU A 347 -2.70 -2.52 -35.35
CA LEU A 347 -3.94 -2.69 -36.11
C LEU A 347 -4.60 -1.36 -36.42
N ALA A 348 -4.80 -0.51 -35.41
CA ALA A 348 -5.35 0.84 -35.61
C ALA A 348 -4.47 1.69 -36.54
N SER A 349 -3.14 1.59 -36.40
CA SER A 349 -2.18 2.28 -37.27
C SER A 349 -2.26 1.81 -38.71
N SER A 350 -2.44 0.52 -38.96
CA SER A 350 -2.61 -0.02 -40.31
C SER A 350 -3.88 0.49 -41.01
N ILE A 351 -4.96 0.71 -40.26
CA ILE A 351 -6.25 1.18 -40.79
C ILE A 351 -6.25 2.71 -40.97
N TYR A 352 -5.69 3.44 -40.01
CA TYR A 352 -5.73 4.89 -39.95
C TYR A 352 -4.65 5.59 -40.80
N SER A 353 -3.63 4.89 -41.30
CA SER A 353 -2.57 5.53 -42.10
C SER A 353 -3.03 5.83 -43.54
N SER A 354 -2.76 7.02 -44.08
CA SER A 354 -2.99 7.45 -45.49
C SER A 354 -1.74 7.99 -46.18
N GLY A 355 -0.57 7.80 -45.57
CA GLY A 355 0.73 8.21 -46.14
C GLY A 355 1.41 9.38 -45.42
N ARG A 356 0.74 10.03 -44.46
CA ARG A 356 1.36 11.04 -43.56
C ARG A 356 1.77 10.40 -42.24
N VAL A 357 2.69 9.45 -42.33
CA VAL A 357 3.06 8.53 -41.24
C VAL A 357 3.35 9.26 -39.92
N GLY A 358 4.11 10.36 -39.95
CA GLY A 358 4.49 11.08 -38.72
C GLY A 358 3.27 11.72 -38.03
N ALA A 359 2.47 12.46 -38.78
CA ALA A 359 1.30 13.15 -38.24
C ALA A 359 0.19 12.19 -37.81
N GLU A 360 0.00 11.09 -38.55
CA GLU A 360 -1.04 10.10 -38.29
C GLU A 360 -0.71 9.24 -37.08
N VAL A 361 0.52 8.72 -36.99
CA VAL A 361 0.99 8.00 -35.80
C VAL A 361 0.90 8.90 -34.57
N GLY A 362 1.30 10.16 -34.69
CA GLY A 362 1.14 11.15 -33.62
C GLY A 362 -0.32 11.38 -33.20
N THR A 363 -1.26 11.35 -34.13
CA THR A 363 -2.70 11.51 -33.84
C THR A 363 -3.28 10.29 -33.13
N ILE A 364 -2.98 9.09 -33.63
CA ILE A 364 -3.45 7.83 -33.03
C ILE A 364 -2.90 7.68 -31.61
N TYR A 365 -1.59 7.85 -31.46
CA TYR A 365 -0.92 7.72 -30.17
C TYR A 365 -1.40 8.80 -29.19
N GLY A 366 -1.49 10.06 -29.62
CA GLY A 366 -1.99 11.15 -28.78
C GLY A 366 -3.45 10.98 -28.32
N ALA A 367 -4.34 10.51 -29.20
CA ALA A 367 -5.74 10.26 -28.87
C ALA A 367 -5.89 9.13 -27.84
N ASN A 368 -5.12 8.05 -28.01
CA ASN A 368 -5.08 6.96 -27.04
C ASN A 368 -4.53 7.44 -25.69
N THR A 369 -3.43 8.17 -25.68
CA THR A 369 -2.85 8.70 -24.44
C THR A 369 -3.82 9.61 -23.70
N LEU A 370 -4.58 10.46 -24.40
CA LEU A 370 -5.62 11.28 -23.77
C LEU A 370 -6.75 10.42 -23.17
N ALA A 371 -7.19 9.38 -23.88
CA ALA A 371 -8.22 8.48 -23.38
C ALA A 371 -7.72 7.63 -22.19
N CYS A 372 -6.46 7.22 -22.19
CA CYS A 372 -5.80 6.58 -21.06
C CYS A 372 -5.84 7.44 -19.78
N ILE A 373 -5.60 8.76 -19.90
CA ILE A 373 -5.74 9.71 -18.77
C ILE A 373 -7.15 9.69 -18.21
N LEU A 374 -8.16 9.77 -19.09
CA LEU A 374 -9.57 9.71 -18.68
C LEU A 374 -9.91 8.36 -18.02
N GLY A 375 -9.29 7.26 -18.48
CA GLY A 375 -9.43 5.93 -17.89
C GLY A 375 -8.86 5.85 -16.48
N ALA A 376 -7.62 6.28 -16.29
CA ALA A 376 -6.96 6.26 -14.99
C ALA A 376 -7.68 7.17 -13.97
N VAL A 377 -7.96 8.42 -14.33
CA VAL A 377 -8.63 9.41 -13.46
C VAL A 377 -10.08 9.01 -13.20
N GLY A 378 -10.83 8.63 -14.25
CA GLY A 378 -12.22 8.18 -14.11
C GLY A 378 -12.33 6.95 -13.22
N THR A 379 -11.41 5.99 -13.35
CA THR A 379 -11.41 4.78 -12.53
C THR A 379 -11.05 5.07 -11.07
N GLY A 380 -9.99 5.84 -10.84
CA GLY A 380 -9.52 6.21 -9.50
C GLY A 380 -10.56 6.97 -8.68
N PHE A 381 -11.17 8.02 -9.25
CA PHE A 381 -12.03 8.94 -8.49
C PHE A 381 -13.53 8.69 -8.66
N VAL A 382 -13.96 7.95 -9.68
CA VAL A 382 -15.39 7.73 -9.96
C VAL A 382 -15.78 6.27 -9.84
N LEU A 383 -15.10 5.37 -10.55
CA LEU A 383 -15.52 3.97 -10.59
C LEU A 383 -15.22 3.25 -9.27
N LEU A 384 -13.98 3.35 -8.75
CA LEU A 384 -13.60 2.70 -7.50
C LEU A 384 -14.47 3.13 -6.30
N PRO A 385 -14.67 4.43 -6.00
CA PRO A 385 -15.44 4.81 -4.82
C PRO A 385 -16.95 4.50 -4.93
N ARG A 386 -17.49 4.31 -6.14
CA ARG A 386 -18.94 4.09 -6.36
C ARG A 386 -19.31 2.64 -6.62
N LEU A 387 -18.49 1.91 -7.37
CA LEU A 387 -18.76 0.54 -7.82
C LEU A 387 -17.81 -0.47 -7.15
N GLY A 388 -16.64 -0.04 -6.70
CA GLY A 388 -15.58 -0.95 -6.25
C GLY A 388 -14.91 -1.69 -7.41
N VAL A 389 -13.90 -2.50 -7.09
CA VAL A 389 -13.00 -3.14 -8.06
C VAL A 389 -13.75 -4.12 -8.96
N THR A 390 -14.53 -5.05 -8.39
CA THR A 390 -15.18 -6.13 -9.15
C THR A 390 -16.17 -5.59 -10.17
N ASP A 391 -17.09 -4.71 -9.75
CA ASP A 391 -18.10 -4.16 -10.65
C ASP A 391 -17.49 -3.19 -11.66
N SER A 392 -16.43 -2.47 -11.30
CA SER A 392 -15.68 -1.65 -12.25
C SER A 392 -15.01 -2.50 -13.33
N ILE A 393 -14.37 -3.62 -12.97
CA ILE A 393 -13.77 -4.54 -13.97
C ILE A 393 -14.87 -5.03 -14.92
N LEU A 394 -16.02 -5.47 -14.40
CA LEU A 394 -17.13 -5.94 -15.24
C LEU A 394 -17.70 -4.85 -16.15
N LEU A 395 -17.79 -3.61 -15.67
CA LEU A 395 -18.24 -2.46 -16.47
C LEU A 395 -17.27 -2.19 -17.62
N ILE A 396 -15.97 -2.08 -17.35
CA ILE A 396 -14.95 -1.83 -18.38
C ILE A 396 -14.89 -3.01 -19.37
N SER A 397 -15.02 -4.25 -18.88
CA SER A 397 -15.12 -5.46 -19.72
C SER A 397 -16.33 -5.42 -20.65
N SER A 398 -17.46 -4.92 -20.17
CA SER A 398 -18.66 -4.73 -20.99
C SER A 398 -18.43 -3.68 -22.09
N VAL A 399 -17.67 -2.62 -21.81
CA VAL A 399 -17.29 -1.60 -22.82
C VAL A 399 -16.42 -2.22 -23.92
N ASN A 400 -15.40 -3.01 -23.57
CA ASN A 400 -14.58 -3.70 -24.59
C ASN A 400 -15.40 -4.71 -25.41
N LEU A 401 -16.25 -5.51 -24.77
CA LEU A 401 -17.13 -6.48 -25.47
C LEU A 401 -18.08 -5.77 -26.44
N ALA A 402 -18.68 -4.65 -26.02
CA ALA A 402 -19.56 -3.84 -26.86
C ALA A 402 -18.79 -3.21 -28.04
N LEU A 403 -17.58 -2.69 -27.80
CA LEU A 403 -16.73 -2.14 -28.85
C LEU A 403 -16.35 -3.22 -29.88
N GLY A 404 -15.92 -4.39 -29.41
CA GLY A 404 -15.63 -5.54 -30.26
C GLY A 404 -16.83 -5.96 -31.11
N ALA A 405 -18.03 -5.98 -30.53
CA ALA A 405 -19.28 -6.25 -31.24
C ALA A 405 -19.54 -5.26 -32.38
N VAL A 406 -19.41 -3.95 -32.11
CA VAL A 406 -19.62 -2.89 -33.11
C VAL A 406 -18.64 -3.01 -34.27
N LEU A 407 -17.38 -3.33 -33.98
CA LEU A 407 -16.34 -3.53 -35.01
C LEU A 407 -16.63 -4.76 -35.88
N LEU A 408 -17.09 -5.87 -35.28
CA LEU A 408 -17.40 -7.11 -35.99
C LEU A 408 -18.68 -7.02 -36.83
N GLN A 409 -19.70 -6.25 -36.39
CA GLN A 409 -20.95 -6.05 -37.14
C GLN A 409 -20.77 -5.37 -38.50
N ARG A 410 -19.69 -4.64 -38.70
CA ARG A 410 -19.37 -3.95 -39.96
C ARG A 410 -18.71 -4.87 -41.01
N THR A 411 -18.69 -6.18 -40.75
CA THR A 411 -18.00 -7.21 -41.55
C THR A 411 -18.98 -8.27 -42.06
N ARG A 412 -18.58 -9.17 -42.98
CA ARG A 412 -19.47 -10.17 -43.63
C ARG A 412 -20.08 -11.21 -42.66
N LEU A 413 -19.71 -11.22 -41.38
CA LEU A 413 -20.29 -12.05 -40.31
C LEU A 413 -21.58 -11.39 -39.77
N GLY A 414 -22.68 -11.55 -40.52
CA GLY A 414 -23.92 -10.80 -40.34
C GLY A 414 -24.80 -11.13 -39.13
N TYR A 415 -25.65 -10.15 -38.80
CA TYR A 415 -26.99 -10.16 -38.15
C TYR A 415 -27.22 -10.84 -36.78
N LEU A 416 -26.36 -11.74 -36.29
CA LEU A 416 -26.40 -12.23 -34.90
C LEU A 416 -25.47 -11.44 -33.94
N GLY A 417 -24.75 -10.44 -34.48
CA GLY A 417 -23.62 -9.76 -33.86
C GLY A 417 -23.85 -8.74 -32.72
N PRO A 418 -25.03 -8.12 -32.49
CA PRO A 418 -25.23 -7.23 -31.33
C PRO A 418 -25.71 -7.96 -30.06
N LEU A 419 -26.53 -8.99 -30.23
CA LEU A 419 -27.17 -9.70 -29.12
C LEU A 419 -26.18 -10.62 -28.41
N ALA A 420 -25.32 -11.34 -29.12
CA ALA A 420 -24.39 -12.30 -28.50
C ALA A 420 -23.37 -11.65 -27.54
N PRO A 421 -22.74 -10.51 -27.86
CA PRO A 421 -21.80 -9.84 -26.94
C PRO A 421 -22.50 -9.14 -25.77
N ALA A 422 -23.70 -8.58 -26.00
CA ALA A 422 -24.53 -8.03 -24.92
C ALA A 422 -25.03 -9.16 -23.99
N LEU A 423 -25.40 -10.33 -24.53
CA LEU A 423 -25.73 -11.51 -23.76
C LEU A 423 -24.50 -12.03 -23.01
N LEU A 424 -23.32 -12.09 -23.63
CA LEU A 424 -22.09 -12.55 -22.99
C LEU A 424 -21.63 -11.60 -21.88
N ALA A 425 -21.73 -10.28 -22.09
CA ALA A 425 -21.47 -9.27 -21.07
C ALA A 425 -22.50 -9.38 -19.93
N CYS A 426 -23.78 -9.56 -20.24
CA CYS A 426 -24.84 -9.71 -19.25
C CYS A 426 -24.73 -11.04 -18.48
N VAL A 427 -24.41 -12.15 -19.16
CA VAL A 427 -24.17 -13.47 -18.57
C VAL A 427 -22.90 -13.45 -17.72
N GLY A 428 -21.82 -12.83 -18.21
CA GLY A 428 -20.61 -12.61 -17.42
C GLY A 428 -20.89 -11.78 -16.17
N TRP A 429 -21.61 -10.66 -16.32
CA TRP A 429 -22.01 -9.82 -15.18
C TRP A 429 -22.88 -10.59 -14.19
N LEU A 430 -23.91 -11.31 -14.64
CA LEU A 430 -24.78 -12.13 -13.78
C LEU A 430 -24.03 -13.29 -13.13
N SER A 431 -23.07 -13.90 -13.82
CA SER A 431 -22.30 -15.06 -13.34
C SER A 431 -21.22 -14.65 -12.33
N PHE A 432 -20.64 -13.45 -12.47
CA PHE A 432 -19.48 -13.03 -11.68
C PHE A 432 -19.76 -11.92 -10.66
N ARG A 433 -20.90 -11.21 -10.72
CA ARG A 433 -21.25 -10.18 -9.72
C ARG A 433 -21.34 -10.73 -8.29
N HIS A 434 -21.51 -12.04 -8.14
CA HIS A 434 -21.58 -12.71 -6.84
C HIS A 434 -20.23 -13.22 -6.33
N ALA A 435 -19.13 -13.04 -7.09
CA ALA A 435 -17.79 -13.44 -6.66
C ALA A 435 -17.33 -12.69 -5.40
N GLY A 436 -17.84 -11.47 -5.17
CA GLY A 436 -17.40 -10.61 -4.06
C GLY A 436 -16.11 -9.86 -4.40
N PRO A 437 -15.62 -8.99 -3.51
CA PRO A 437 -14.41 -8.20 -3.77
C PRO A 437 -13.13 -9.03 -3.58
N PRO A 438 -12.01 -8.70 -4.26
CA PRO A 438 -10.73 -9.40 -4.14
C PRO A 438 -10.23 -9.56 -2.69
N ALA A 439 -10.56 -8.61 -1.81
CA ALA A 439 -10.22 -8.67 -0.38
C ALA A 439 -10.87 -9.86 0.36
N VAL A 440 -11.99 -10.40 -0.12
CA VAL A 440 -12.60 -11.64 0.38
C VAL A 440 -11.81 -12.87 -0.06
N HIS A 441 -11.26 -12.82 -1.27
CA HIS A 441 -10.52 -13.92 -1.87
C HIS A 441 -9.10 -14.06 -1.32
N SER A 442 -8.44 -12.97 -0.95
CA SER A 442 -7.12 -12.99 -0.32
C SER A 442 -7.10 -13.63 1.08
N GLY A 443 -8.26 -13.90 1.67
CA GLY A 443 -8.38 -14.38 3.04
C GLY A 443 -8.31 -13.26 4.09
N VAL A 444 -7.96 -12.04 3.70
CA VAL A 444 -7.93 -10.86 4.59
C VAL A 444 -9.30 -10.67 5.24
N LEU A 445 -10.39 -10.66 4.46
CA LEU A 445 -11.75 -10.53 5.00
C LEU A 445 -12.36 -11.85 5.50
N ARG A 446 -11.69 -13.01 5.36
CA ARG A 446 -12.23 -14.30 5.82
C ARG A 446 -12.13 -14.50 7.33
N ARG A 447 -11.18 -13.84 8.00
CA ARG A 447 -11.03 -13.94 9.46
C ARG A 447 -11.89 -12.88 10.16
N GLY A 448 -12.78 -13.30 11.06
CA GLY A 448 -13.59 -12.36 11.86
C GLY A 448 -14.75 -11.70 11.10
N ARG A 449 -15.52 -10.88 11.81
CA ARG A 449 -16.72 -10.21 11.29
C ARG A 449 -16.37 -8.82 10.76
N VAL A 450 -16.56 -8.60 9.46
CA VAL A 450 -16.43 -7.28 8.84
C VAL A 450 -17.52 -6.34 9.36
N LEU A 451 -17.12 -5.24 10.00
CA LEU A 451 -18.00 -4.16 10.49
C LEU A 451 -18.07 -3.01 9.50
N TYR A 452 -16.99 -2.79 8.74
CA TYR A 452 -16.85 -1.72 7.76
C TYR A 452 -15.97 -2.19 6.61
N TYR A 453 -16.33 -1.79 5.40
CA TYR A 453 -15.57 -2.04 4.19
C TYR A 453 -15.79 -0.88 3.23
N ARG A 454 -14.71 -0.21 2.82
CA ARG A 454 -14.77 0.83 1.80
C ARG A 454 -13.54 0.82 0.93
N GLU A 455 -13.76 0.69 -0.36
CA GLU A 455 -12.71 0.85 -1.37
C GLU A 455 -12.59 2.32 -1.73
N HIS A 456 -11.38 2.86 -1.61
CA HIS A 456 -11.06 4.22 -1.99
C HIS A 456 -9.78 4.24 -2.82
N ALA A 457 -9.59 5.33 -3.55
CA ALA A 457 -8.40 5.55 -4.36
C ALA A 457 -7.11 5.60 -3.51
N ALA A 458 -7.23 5.97 -2.23
CA ALA A 458 -6.11 6.06 -1.27
C ALA A 458 -5.80 4.73 -0.57
N GLY A 459 -6.57 3.68 -0.84
CA GLY A 459 -6.48 2.39 -0.16
C GLY A 459 -7.85 1.88 0.26
N THR A 460 -7.94 0.58 0.47
CA THR A 460 -9.15 -0.09 0.96
C THR A 460 -9.12 -0.12 2.48
N VAL A 461 -10.14 0.45 3.11
CA VAL A 461 -10.26 0.50 4.57
C VAL A 461 -11.25 -0.54 5.04
N THR A 462 -10.84 -1.33 6.02
CA THR A 462 -11.70 -2.35 6.63
C THR A 462 -11.66 -2.26 8.15
N VAL A 463 -12.81 -2.45 8.79
CA VAL A 463 -12.87 -2.67 10.23
C VAL A 463 -13.40 -4.06 10.47
N ARG A 464 -12.66 -4.87 11.21
CA ARG A 464 -13.04 -6.25 11.53
C ARG A 464 -13.05 -6.47 13.03
N ALA A 465 -14.10 -7.11 13.53
CA ALA A 465 -14.07 -7.75 14.83
C ALA A 465 -13.44 -9.14 14.64
N VAL A 466 -12.19 -9.30 15.05
CA VAL A 466 -11.46 -10.57 14.89
C VAL A 466 -11.78 -11.53 16.04
N PRO A 467 -11.61 -12.84 15.84
CA PRO A 467 -11.72 -13.81 16.93
C PRO A 467 -10.83 -13.38 18.11
N PRO A 468 -11.35 -13.39 19.36
CA PRO A 468 -10.52 -13.13 20.52
C PRO A 468 -9.43 -14.19 20.61
N SER A 469 -8.20 -13.76 20.81
CA SER A 469 -7.11 -14.64 21.23
C SER A 469 -7.37 -15.14 22.66
N PRO A 470 -6.69 -16.20 23.16
CA PRO A 470 -6.92 -16.69 24.54
C PRO A 470 -6.65 -15.64 25.63
N TYR A 471 -6.03 -14.51 25.27
CA TYR A 471 -5.73 -13.36 26.13
C TYR A 471 -6.56 -12.11 25.86
N ASP A 472 -7.54 -12.16 24.96
CA ASP A 472 -8.47 -11.05 24.76
C ASP A 472 -9.75 -11.28 25.57
N LEU A 473 -10.14 -10.29 26.40
CA LEU A 473 -11.39 -10.33 27.16
C LEU A 473 -12.62 -10.16 26.26
N THR A 474 -12.47 -9.37 25.19
CA THR A 474 -13.50 -9.13 24.19
C THR A 474 -12.90 -9.24 22.79
N PRO A 475 -13.68 -9.62 21.76
CA PRO A 475 -13.19 -9.69 20.39
C PRO A 475 -12.62 -8.33 19.96
N PRO A 476 -11.30 -8.22 19.71
CA PRO A 476 -10.73 -6.93 19.38
C PRO A 476 -11.19 -6.49 17.99
N LYS A 477 -11.33 -5.18 17.82
CA LYS A 477 -11.56 -4.55 16.53
C LYS A 477 -10.22 -4.13 15.94
N LEU A 478 -9.99 -4.49 14.68
CA LEU A 478 -8.82 -4.08 13.91
C LEU A 478 -9.27 -3.13 12.80
N LEU A 479 -8.58 -2.01 12.69
CA LEU A 479 -8.63 -1.13 11.53
C LEU A 479 -7.48 -1.53 10.60
N GLU A 480 -7.80 -1.78 9.34
CA GLU A 480 -6.83 -2.20 8.34
C GLU A 480 -6.93 -1.35 7.09
N VAL A 481 -5.77 -1.01 6.53
CA VAL A 481 -5.63 -0.35 5.24
C VAL A 481 -4.88 -1.30 4.31
N ASP A 482 -5.51 -1.68 3.19
CA ASP A 482 -4.96 -2.63 2.22
C ASP A 482 -4.59 -4.00 2.83
N GLY A 483 -5.29 -4.39 3.91
CA GLY A 483 -5.08 -5.64 4.63
C GLY A 483 -3.97 -5.59 5.69
N LEU A 484 -3.30 -4.45 5.86
CA LEU A 484 -2.37 -4.22 6.96
C LEU A 484 -3.10 -3.62 8.15
N ASN A 485 -2.89 -4.17 9.34
CA ASN A 485 -3.37 -3.56 10.58
C ASN A 485 -2.65 -2.24 10.88
N VAL A 486 -3.43 -1.19 11.12
CA VAL A 486 -2.93 0.17 11.42
C VAL A 486 -3.39 0.69 12.78
N ALA A 487 -4.50 0.19 13.30
CA ALA A 487 -5.00 0.53 14.65
C ALA A 487 -5.96 -0.55 15.15
N GLY A 488 -6.33 -0.50 16.43
CA GLY A 488 -7.31 -1.45 16.97
C GLY A 488 -7.50 -1.40 18.48
N THR A 489 -8.27 -2.35 19.00
CA THR A 489 -8.66 -2.44 20.41
C THR A 489 -8.04 -3.64 21.14
N SER A 490 -7.03 -4.30 20.58
CA SER A 490 -6.26 -5.30 21.34
C SER A 490 -5.44 -4.58 22.42
N LEU A 491 -5.14 -5.27 23.52
CA LEU A 491 -4.37 -4.69 24.62
C LEU A 491 -3.02 -4.10 24.15
N GLU A 492 -2.36 -4.80 23.23
CA GLU A 492 -1.12 -4.37 22.58
C GLU A 492 -1.26 -3.01 21.85
N LEU A 493 -2.31 -2.87 21.03
CA LEU A 493 -2.56 -1.66 20.25
C LEU A 493 -3.03 -0.52 21.16
N ILE A 494 -3.89 -0.81 22.14
CA ILE A 494 -4.34 0.20 23.12
C ILE A 494 -3.15 0.71 23.95
N THR A 495 -2.27 -0.19 24.40
CA THR A 495 -1.05 0.19 25.12
C THR A 495 -0.22 1.19 24.31
N THR A 496 0.01 0.90 23.03
CA THR A 496 0.81 1.75 22.15
C THR A 496 0.13 3.10 21.91
N GLN A 497 -1.15 3.10 21.54
CA GLN A 497 -1.93 4.32 21.26
C GLN A 497 -2.02 5.22 22.51
N LYS A 498 -2.24 4.64 23.70
CA LYS A 498 -2.31 5.41 24.94
C LYS A 498 -0.97 6.00 25.33
N LEU A 499 0.10 5.21 25.26
CA LEU A 499 1.44 5.74 25.50
C LEU A 499 1.80 6.85 24.50
N GLN A 500 1.42 6.71 23.24
CA GLN A 500 1.72 7.70 22.20
C GLN A 500 1.00 9.03 22.40
N GLY A 501 -0.20 9.05 23.00
CA GLY A 501 -0.89 10.28 23.39
C GLY A 501 -0.43 10.86 24.74
N HIS A 502 -0.14 10.03 25.74
CA HIS A 502 0.26 10.52 27.07
C HIS A 502 1.74 10.90 27.17
N LEU A 503 2.64 10.02 26.71
CA LEU A 503 4.08 10.15 26.95
C LEU A 503 4.68 11.47 26.44
N PRO A 504 4.45 11.91 25.19
CA PRO A 504 5.05 13.16 24.71
C PRO A 504 4.52 14.39 25.47
N ILE A 505 3.26 14.39 25.90
CA ILE A 505 2.67 15.46 26.71
C ILE A 505 3.33 15.51 28.09
N LEU A 506 3.52 14.35 28.73
CA LEU A 506 4.18 14.24 30.04
C LEU A 506 5.66 14.63 29.97
N ILE A 507 6.37 14.25 28.90
CA ILE A 507 7.76 14.68 28.67
C ILE A 507 7.81 16.19 28.49
N TYR A 508 6.95 16.77 27.64
CA TYR A 508 6.89 18.23 27.44
C TYR A 508 6.64 18.95 28.78
N ALA A 509 5.67 18.46 29.57
CA ALA A 509 5.33 19.04 30.85
C ALA A 509 6.49 18.97 31.86
N SER A 510 7.24 17.87 31.86
CA SER A 510 8.44 17.69 32.68
C SER A 510 9.54 18.69 32.32
N LEU A 511 9.78 18.90 31.02
CA LEU A 511 10.83 19.78 30.51
C LEU A 511 10.50 21.28 30.67
N ASN A 512 9.22 21.64 30.61
CA ASN A 512 8.78 23.04 30.55
C ASN A 512 7.98 23.51 31.77
N GLN A 513 7.65 22.60 32.69
CA GLN A 513 6.85 22.87 33.90
C GLN A 513 5.46 23.45 33.59
N LYS A 514 4.93 23.15 32.39
CA LYS A 514 3.61 23.56 31.88
C LYS A 514 3.10 22.56 30.84
N LEU A 515 1.79 22.46 30.66
CA LEU A 515 1.22 21.65 29.58
C LEU A 515 1.47 22.29 28.21
N PRO A 516 1.54 21.48 27.13
CA PRO A 516 1.66 21.99 25.77
C PRO A 516 0.37 22.70 25.34
N GLU A 517 0.49 23.74 24.51
CA GLU A 517 -0.68 24.47 24.00
C GLU A 517 -1.10 23.96 22.62
N ASN A 518 -0.14 23.67 21.73
CA ASN A 518 -0.41 23.31 20.35
C ASN A 518 0.20 21.95 20.01
N VAL A 519 -0.65 20.99 19.64
CA VAL A 519 -0.23 19.64 19.28
C VAL A 519 -0.53 19.37 17.80
N PHE A 520 0.40 18.71 17.12
CA PHE A 520 0.23 18.23 15.75
C PHE A 520 0.24 16.71 15.70
N VAL A 521 -0.71 16.10 14.98
CA VAL A 521 -0.84 14.65 14.86
C VAL A 521 -0.79 14.25 13.38
N VAL A 522 0.20 13.43 13.03
CA VAL A 522 0.33 12.81 11.69
C VAL A 522 -0.44 11.50 11.67
N ALA A 523 -1.37 11.37 10.73
CA ALA A 523 -2.35 10.29 10.60
C ALA A 523 -3.37 10.23 11.75
N PHE A 524 -4.53 9.62 11.48
CA PHE A 524 -5.63 9.55 12.44
C PHE A 524 -5.78 8.15 13.07
N GLY A 525 -5.63 7.10 12.26
CA GLY A 525 -5.81 5.72 12.72
C GLY A 525 -7.21 5.50 13.32
N SER A 526 -7.28 5.07 14.59
CA SER A 526 -8.54 4.93 15.33
C SER A 526 -9.01 6.24 15.98
N GLY A 527 -8.15 7.25 16.08
CA GLY A 527 -8.34 8.47 16.87
C GLY A 527 -8.00 8.33 18.36
N ALA A 528 -7.55 7.16 18.82
CA ALA A 528 -7.34 6.89 20.24
C ALA A 528 -6.23 7.75 20.86
N SER A 529 -5.05 7.84 20.25
CA SER A 529 -3.96 8.66 20.79
C SER A 529 -4.31 10.14 20.85
N THR A 530 -4.93 10.68 19.79
CA THR A 530 -5.43 12.06 19.76
C THR A 530 -6.44 12.32 20.87
N TYR A 531 -7.29 11.33 21.19
CA TYR A 531 -8.20 11.42 22.31
C TYR A 531 -7.47 11.47 23.66
N GLU A 532 -6.45 10.64 23.85
CA GLU A 532 -5.64 10.70 25.09
C GLU A 532 -4.92 12.05 25.23
N THR A 533 -4.44 12.62 24.13
CA THR A 533 -3.89 13.99 24.11
C THR A 533 -4.93 15.04 24.51
N SER A 534 -6.19 14.85 24.12
CA SER A 534 -7.30 15.76 24.45
C SER A 534 -7.72 15.74 25.92
N LEU A 535 -7.30 14.74 26.70
CA LEU A 535 -7.53 14.69 28.15
C LEU A 535 -6.74 15.77 28.91
N TYR A 536 -5.72 16.35 28.27
CA TYR A 536 -4.97 17.47 28.81
C TYR A 536 -5.58 18.80 28.34
N ASP A 537 -5.32 19.87 29.11
CA ASP A 537 -5.75 21.24 28.79
C ASP A 537 -4.90 21.88 27.68
N VAL A 538 -4.86 21.23 26.51
CA VAL A 538 -4.25 21.74 25.28
C VAL A 538 -5.19 22.74 24.61
N LYS A 539 -4.64 23.77 23.95
CA LYS A 539 -5.45 24.81 23.28
C LYS A 539 -5.90 24.38 21.89
N SER A 540 -5.03 23.69 21.14
CA SER A 540 -5.35 23.22 19.79
C SER A 540 -4.65 21.91 19.44
N ILE A 541 -5.36 21.06 18.70
CA ILE A 541 -4.83 19.82 18.15
C ILE A 541 -5.08 19.84 16.64
N THR A 542 -4.01 19.84 15.86
CA THR A 542 -4.08 19.79 14.39
C THR A 542 -3.79 18.37 13.92
N GLY A 543 -4.79 17.68 13.37
CA GLY A 543 -4.63 16.34 12.81
C GLY A 543 -4.58 16.37 11.29
N VAL A 544 -3.75 15.53 10.68
CA VAL A 544 -3.69 15.37 9.22
C VAL A 544 -3.80 13.90 8.82
N GLU A 545 -4.86 13.54 8.07
CA GLU A 545 -5.11 12.18 7.60
C GLU A 545 -5.26 12.17 6.07
N ILE A 546 -4.58 11.25 5.40
CA ILE A 546 -4.58 11.19 3.94
C ILE A 546 -5.79 10.44 3.37
N ASN A 547 -6.38 9.51 4.14
CA ASN A 547 -7.45 8.63 3.71
C ASN A 547 -8.79 8.97 4.42
N PRO A 548 -9.77 9.56 3.72
CA PRO A 548 -11.06 9.90 4.34
C PRO A 548 -11.83 8.69 4.87
N ALA A 549 -11.63 7.49 4.29
CA ALA A 549 -12.31 6.29 4.76
C ALA A 549 -11.80 5.81 6.14
N VAL A 550 -10.59 6.18 6.55
CA VAL A 550 -10.06 5.95 7.91
C VAL A 550 -10.84 6.80 8.93
N VAL A 551 -11.06 8.07 8.59
CA VAL A 551 -11.85 9.01 9.41
C VAL A 551 -13.28 8.51 9.57
N GLU A 552 -13.92 8.02 8.50
CA GLU A 552 -15.26 7.43 8.57
C GLU A 552 -15.30 6.13 9.40
N ALA A 553 -14.23 5.33 9.35
CA ALA A 553 -14.10 4.09 10.11
C ALA A 553 -13.91 4.34 11.62
N SER A 554 -13.43 5.51 12.02
CA SER A 554 -13.22 5.88 13.43
C SER A 554 -14.45 5.72 14.33
N ARG A 555 -15.66 5.85 13.78
CA ARG A 555 -16.92 5.69 14.52
C ARG A 555 -17.07 4.31 15.15
N PHE A 556 -16.37 3.31 14.61
CA PHE A 556 -16.33 1.96 15.16
C PHE A 556 -15.38 1.82 16.35
N PHE A 557 -14.69 2.88 16.77
CA PHE A 557 -13.72 2.91 17.86
C PHE A 557 -14.07 3.96 18.93
N ARG A 558 -15.34 4.38 19.01
CA ARG A 558 -15.81 5.40 19.97
C ARG A 558 -15.48 5.08 21.43
N GLU A 559 -15.36 3.79 21.77
CA GLU A 559 -14.96 3.37 23.11
C GLU A 559 -13.50 3.67 23.48
N ILE A 560 -12.61 3.90 22.50
CA ILE A 560 -11.20 4.27 22.75
C ILE A 560 -10.83 5.66 22.23
N ASN A 561 -11.63 6.28 21.36
CA ASN A 561 -11.35 7.62 20.83
C ASN A 561 -12.27 8.73 21.37
N GLY A 562 -13.23 8.39 22.23
CA GLY A 562 -14.12 9.35 22.89
C GLY A 562 -14.94 10.27 21.97
N GLY A 563 -14.99 10.01 20.67
CA GLY A 563 -15.59 10.92 19.70
C GLY A 563 -14.73 12.16 19.37
N ILE A 564 -13.39 12.07 19.45
CA ILE A 564 -12.43 13.17 19.23
C ILE A 564 -12.69 14.08 18.02
N ILE A 565 -13.31 13.58 16.96
CA ILE A 565 -13.71 14.37 15.77
C ILE A 565 -14.68 15.52 16.13
N GLU A 566 -15.43 15.36 17.22
CA GLU A 566 -16.42 16.33 17.71
C GLU A 566 -15.80 17.35 18.69
N ASP A 567 -14.54 17.17 19.11
CA ASP A 567 -13.85 18.09 20.02
C ASP A 567 -13.56 19.43 19.31
N PRO A 568 -14.00 20.58 19.86
CA PRO A 568 -13.79 21.88 19.22
C PRO A 568 -12.32 22.30 19.12
N ARG A 569 -11.42 21.70 19.90
CA ARG A 569 -9.97 21.93 19.85
C ARG A 569 -9.31 21.13 18.73
N TYR A 570 -9.96 20.10 18.22
CA TYR A 570 -9.41 19.23 17.18
C TYR A 570 -9.79 19.71 15.78
N ARG A 571 -8.78 19.98 14.96
CA ARG A 571 -8.95 20.37 13.56
C ARG A 571 -8.28 19.34 12.65
N LEU A 572 -9.10 18.56 11.96
CA LEU A 572 -8.66 17.54 11.01
C LEU A 572 -8.57 18.09 9.58
N PHE A 573 -7.45 17.81 8.91
CA PHE A 573 -7.23 18.10 7.49
C PHE A 573 -7.05 16.80 6.69
N LEU A 574 -7.73 16.72 5.55
CA LEU A 574 -7.62 15.58 4.62
C LEU A 574 -6.50 15.83 3.60
N GLU A 575 -5.24 15.68 4.02
CA GLU A 575 -4.06 16.04 3.23
C GLU A 575 -2.86 15.13 3.54
N ASP A 576 -1.79 15.30 2.77
CA ASP A 576 -0.50 14.66 3.05
C ASP A 576 0.24 15.41 4.18
N ALA A 577 0.48 14.75 5.31
CA ALA A 577 1.03 15.38 6.50
C ALA A 577 2.43 15.97 6.30
N ARG A 578 3.24 15.38 5.42
CA ARG A 578 4.57 15.90 5.11
C ARG A 578 4.49 17.22 4.34
N THR A 579 3.64 17.25 3.32
CA THR A 579 3.36 18.44 2.51
C THR A 579 2.75 19.55 3.37
N PHE A 580 1.89 19.18 4.32
CA PHE A 580 1.32 20.11 5.30
C PHE A 580 2.41 20.72 6.18
N LEU A 581 3.24 19.91 6.84
CA LEU A 581 4.30 20.38 7.74
C LEU A 581 5.39 21.19 7.03
N SER A 582 5.73 20.84 5.78
CA SER A 582 6.69 21.62 5.00
C SER A 582 6.14 22.99 4.62
N SER A 583 4.84 23.09 4.36
CA SER A 583 4.22 24.31 3.83
C SER A 583 3.75 25.31 4.89
N PHE A 584 3.32 24.84 6.07
CA PHE A 584 2.79 25.72 7.12
C PHE A 584 3.89 26.44 7.92
N GLU A 585 3.67 27.73 8.21
CA GLU A 585 4.51 28.52 9.10
C GLU A 585 3.90 28.50 10.51
N GLY A 586 4.64 27.95 11.47
CA GLY A 586 4.20 27.77 12.85
C GLY A 586 5.06 26.73 13.57
N THR A 587 5.05 26.79 14.90
CA THR A 587 5.69 25.79 15.75
C THR A 587 4.66 25.08 16.61
N TYR A 588 4.86 23.79 16.84
CA TYR A 588 4.06 22.97 17.73
C TYR A 588 4.88 22.61 18.97
N ASP A 589 4.20 22.51 20.11
CA ASP A 589 4.81 22.05 21.35
C ASP A 589 5.05 20.54 21.32
N VAL A 590 4.10 19.81 20.73
CA VAL A 590 4.20 18.37 20.54
C VAL A 590 3.84 17.99 19.11
N ILE A 591 4.62 17.09 18.52
CA ILE A 591 4.34 16.45 17.23
C ILE A 591 4.29 14.94 17.46
N GLU A 592 3.12 14.35 17.25
CA GLU A 592 2.88 12.91 17.30
C GLU A 592 2.81 12.35 15.89
N SER A 593 3.52 11.25 15.63
CA SER A 593 3.50 10.58 14.33
C SER A 593 2.99 9.15 14.40
N GLU A 594 1.74 8.98 13.95
CA GLU A 594 0.94 7.75 14.00
C GLU A 594 0.79 7.09 12.63
N SER A 595 1.84 7.20 11.80
CA SER A 595 1.83 6.67 10.44
C SER A 595 1.71 5.15 10.40
N THR A 596 1.34 4.59 9.25
CA THR A 596 1.42 3.13 9.05
C THR A 596 2.89 2.66 8.96
N HIS A 597 3.07 1.33 8.86
CA HIS A 597 4.37 0.67 8.90
C HIS A 597 5.47 1.33 8.01
N PRO A 598 6.72 1.48 8.50
CA PRO A 598 7.82 2.19 7.81
C PRO A 598 8.16 1.68 6.40
N ARG A 599 7.94 0.39 6.11
CA ARG A 599 8.15 -0.19 4.77
C ARG A 599 7.15 0.28 3.72
N ILE A 600 5.98 0.76 4.16
CA ILE A 600 4.92 1.28 3.27
C ILE A 600 5.04 2.81 3.20
N ASN A 601 5.19 3.45 4.35
CA ASN A 601 5.32 4.91 4.47
C ASN A 601 6.74 5.33 4.83
N CYS A 602 7.73 4.84 4.08
CA CYS A 602 9.15 5.13 4.32
C CYS A 602 9.47 6.63 4.32
N ASP A 603 8.70 7.42 3.56
CA ASP A 603 8.88 8.85 3.43
C ASP A 603 8.66 9.62 4.76
N LEU A 604 7.97 9.03 5.73
CA LEU A 604 7.77 9.54 7.10
C LEU A 604 8.84 9.05 8.10
N TYR A 605 9.89 8.37 7.62
CA TYR A 605 11.04 7.91 8.40
C TYR A 605 12.38 8.38 7.78
N THR A 606 12.32 9.42 6.94
CA THR A 606 13.48 10.00 6.25
C THR A 606 14.15 11.09 7.10
N LEU A 607 15.43 11.35 6.82
CA LEU A 607 16.21 12.47 7.36
C LEU A 607 15.46 13.79 7.15
N GLU A 608 14.93 14.00 5.94
CA GLU A 608 14.23 15.22 5.55
C GLU A 608 12.93 15.41 6.33
N PHE A 609 12.15 14.34 6.54
CA PHE A 609 10.94 14.40 7.35
C PHE A 609 11.25 14.71 8.82
N PHE A 610 12.17 13.98 9.44
CA PHE A 610 12.53 14.24 10.84
C PHE A 610 13.14 15.62 11.04
N SER A 611 13.95 16.10 10.10
CA SER A 611 14.48 17.47 10.11
C SER A 611 13.37 18.52 10.02
N THR A 612 12.38 18.28 9.16
CA THR A 612 11.20 19.14 9.04
C THR A 612 10.44 19.17 10.37
N CYS A 613 10.13 18.01 10.96
CA CYS A 613 9.45 17.93 12.26
C CYS A 613 10.23 18.69 13.34
N ARG A 614 11.55 18.48 13.46
CA ARG A 614 12.39 19.23 14.43
C ARG A 614 12.30 20.74 14.22
N SER A 615 12.34 21.21 12.97
CA SER A 615 12.26 22.65 12.66
C SER A 615 10.89 23.27 12.98
N ARG A 616 9.85 22.44 13.13
CA ARG A 616 8.49 22.84 13.49
C ARG A 616 8.20 22.67 14.98
N LEU A 617 9.16 22.23 15.80
CA LEU A 617 8.99 22.20 17.25
C LEU A 617 9.29 23.56 17.88
N SER A 618 8.52 23.91 18.90
CA SER A 618 8.84 25.02 19.79
C SER A 618 10.07 24.70 20.65
N GLU A 619 10.56 25.71 21.36
CA GLU A 619 11.62 25.50 22.35
C GLU A 619 11.11 24.58 23.48
N GLY A 620 11.86 23.52 23.78
CA GLY A 620 11.42 22.47 24.70
C GLY A 620 10.37 21.51 24.10
N GLY A 621 10.04 21.65 22.82
CA GLY A 621 9.09 20.81 22.10
C GLY A 621 9.54 19.34 21.97
N VAL A 622 8.54 18.47 21.79
CA VAL A 622 8.69 17.01 21.78
C VAL A 622 8.14 16.43 20.49
N PHE A 623 8.93 15.63 19.80
CA PHE A 623 8.45 14.76 18.73
C PHE A 623 8.39 13.32 19.23
N SER A 624 7.34 12.60 18.86
CA SER A 624 7.21 11.17 19.17
C SER A 624 6.67 10.41 17.97
N CYS A 625 7.24 9.24 17.68
CA CYS A 625 6.69 8.30 16.71
C CYS A 625 6.81 6.86 17.20
N TRP A 626 5.89 5.99 16.77
CA TRP A 626 6.02 4.58 17.03
C TRP A 626 6.93 3.88 16.00
N VAL A 627 7.59 2.81 16.42
CA VAL A 627 8.44 1.95 15.58
C VAL A 627 8.06 0.49 15.80
N PRO A 628 7.66 -0.27 14.75
CA PRO A 628 7.39 -1.70 14.87
C PRO A 628 8.67 -2.51 15.12
N LEU A 629 8.59 -3.55 15.94
CA LEU A 629 9.62 -4.58 16.04
C LEU A 629 9.38 -5.78 15.11
N TYR A 630 8.16 -5.90 14.57
CA TYR A 630 7.82 -6.94 13.61
C TYR A 630 8.15 -6.49 12.20
N SER A 631 8.47 -7.43 11.32
CA SER A 631 8.74 -7.16 9.90
C SER A 631 9.82 -6.10 9.67
N LEU A 632 10.79 -5.98 10.59
CA LEU A 632 12.04 -5.24 10.41
C LEU A 632 13.20 -6.12 10.88
N ASN A 633 14.32 -6.06 10.17
CA ASN A 633 15.57 -6.68 10.63
C ASN A 633 16.40 -5.70 11.49
N GLU A 634 17.45 -6.21 12.13
CA GLU A 634 18.35 -5.42 12.98
C GLU A 634 18.86 -4.14 12.31
N GLU A 635 19.36 -4.27 11.08
CA GLU A 635 19.96 -3.16 10.35
C GLU A 635 18.92 -2.11 9.96
N GLU A 636 17.69 -2.51 9.66
CA GLU A 636 16.59 -1.56 9.38
C GLU A 636 16.18 -0.78 10.64
N VAL A 637 16.08 -1.44 11.80
CA VAL A 637 15.84 -0.76 13.09
C VAL A 637 16.98 0.22 13.39
N LYS A 638 18.24 -0.22 13.25
CA LYS A 638 19.42 0.65 13.41
C LYS A 638 19.43 1.81 12.42
N GLN A 639 18.99 1.62 11.18
CA GLN A 639 18.86 2.70 10.19
C GLN A 639 17.82 3.73 10.60
N ILE A 640 16.65 3.32 11.10
CA ILE A 640 15.63 4.23 11.63
C ILE A 640 16.22 5.04 12.79
N LEU A 641 16.85 4.37 13.76
CA LEU A 641 17.49 5.03 14.91
C LEU A 641 18.58 6.01 14.47
N ARG A 642 19.51 5.61 13.60
CA ARG A 642 20.58 6.52 13.09
C ARG A 642 20.00 7.76 12.40
N THR A 643 18.99 7.56 11.57
CA THR A 643 18.34 8.66 10.85
C THR A 643 17.67 9.62 11.83
N PHE A 644 16.96 9.09 12.82
CA PHE A 644 16.35 9.89 13.87
C PHE A 644 17.37 10.67 14.72
N LEU A 645 18.42 9.99 15.19
CA LEU A 645 19.49 10.55 16.03
C LEU A 645 20.35 11.59 15.31
N SER A 646 20.37 11.59 13.97
CA SER A 646 21.01 12.64 13.18
C SER A 646 20.20 13.94 13.16
N CYS A 647 18.89 13.84 13.41
CA CYS A 647 17.98 14.97 13.50
C CYS A 647 17.84 15.48 14.92
N PHE A 648 17.77 14.61 15.93
CA PHE A 648 17.57 15.00 17.33
C PHE A 648 18.83 14.75 18.17
N GLU A 649 19.37 15.81 18.75
CA GLU A 649 20.55 15.72 19.64
C GLU A 649 20.24 14.90 20.89
N ASP A 650 19.10 15.24 21.52
CA ASP A 650 18.48 14.53 22.62
C ASP A 650 17.32 13.68 22.11
N ALA A 651 17.46 12.37 22.31
CA ALA A 651 16.49 11.37 21.91
C ALA A 651 16.40 10.29 22.98
N SER A 652 15.29 9.55 22.99
CA SER A 652 15.06 8.44 23.90
C SER A 652 14.16 7.39 23.25
N LEU A 653 14.33 6.15 23.68
CA LEU A 653 13.55 5.01 23.25
C LEU A 653 12.73 4.48 24.44
N TRP A 654 11.46 4.18 24.18
CA TRP A 654 10.50 3.73 25.20
C TRP A 654 9.78 2.47 24.73
N TYR A 655 9.55 1.55 25.67
CA TYR A 655 8.90 0.26 25.47
C TYR A 655 8.26 -0.23 26.77
N PHE A 656 6.98 -0.57 26.73
CA PHE A 656 6.28 -1.10 27.89
C PHE A 656 6.03 -2.61 27.76
N PRO A 657 6.69 -3.47 28.57
CA PRO A 657 6.52 -4.92 28.54
C PRO A 657 5.33 -5.41 29.40
N ASN A 658 4.19 -4.73 29.32
CA ASN A 658 2.97 -5.07 30.08
C ASN A 658 2.14 -6.19 29.44
N CYS A 659 2.42 -6.50 28.18
CA CYS A 659 1.73 -7.50 27.38
C CYS A 659 2.65 -7.99 26.27
N ARG A 660 2.12 -8.74 25.29
CA ARG A 660 2.85 -9.14 24.07
C ARG A 660 3.10 -7.94 23.13
N ASN A 661 3.76 -6.91 23.64
CA ASN A 661 3.98 -5.65 22.96
C ASN A 661 5.13 -5.76 21.96
N LYS A 662 4.90 -5.33 20.71
CA LYS A 662 5.87 -5.33 19.61
C LYS A 662 6.02 -3.93 18.99
N HIS A 663 5.67 -2.89 19.73
CA HIS A 663 5.80 -1.49 19.31
C HIS A 663 6.66 -0.71 20.30
N LEU A 664 7.59 0.07 19.76
CA LEU A 664 8.43 1.01 20.49
C LEU A 664 7.92 2.43 20.27
N LEU A 665 8.22 3.35 21.19
CA LEU A 665 8.09 4.78 20.96
C LEU A 665 9.47 5.43 20.93
N LEU A 666 9.75 6.14 19.86
CA LEU A 666 10.96 6.93 19.67
C LEU A 666 10.62 8.40 19.91
N VAL A 667 11.31 9.03 20.85
CA VAL A 667 11.04 10.40 21.28
C VAL A 667 12.27 11.26 21.08
N GLY A 668 12.09 12.45 20.50
CA GLY A 668 13.13 13.45 20.27
C GLY A 668 12.72 14.76 20.90
N THR A 669 13.65 15.43 21.56
CA THR A 669 13.41 16.69 22.28
C THR A 669 14.34 17.78 21.78
N THR A 670 13.91 19.04 21.84
CA THR A 670 14.78 20.20 21.52
C THR A 670 15.64 20.66 22.71
N ARG A 671 15.45 20.05 23.88
CA ARG A 671 16.24 20.23 25.10
C ARG A 671 16.63 18.89 25.68
N LYS A 672 17.65 18.89 26.54
CA LYS A 672 18.09 17.70 27.27
C LYS A 672 16.96 17.05 28.04
N LEU A 673 16.74 15.76 27.79
CA LEU A 673 15.71 15.00 28.49
C LEU A 673 16.06 14.90 29.99
N ASN A 674 15.17 15.44 30.82
CA ASN A 674 15.18 15.27 32.28
C ASN A 674 13.73 15.14 32.77
N MET A 675 13.36 13.94 33.20
CA MET A 675 12.00 13.63 33.64
C MET A 675 11.81 14.09 35.10
N ASP A 676 11.22 15.27 35.27
CA ASP A 676 10.73 15.72 36.58
C ASP A 676 9.46 14.94 36.95
N PRO A 677 9.41 14.23 38.09
CA PRO A 677 8.21 13.51 38.51
C PRO A 677 7.04 14.44 38.85
N LYS A 678 7.27 15.73 39.19
CA LYS A 678 6.18 16.61 39.66
C LYS A 678 5.05 16.81 38.65
N PRO A 679 5.30 17.18 37.37
CA PRO A 679 4.22 17.34 36.40
C PRO A 679 3.49 16.03 36.10
N ILE A 680 4.19 14.90 36.20
CA ILE A 680 3.64 13.57 35.97
C ILE A 680 2.71 13.16 37.10
N LEU A 681 3.15 13.31 38.35
CA LEU A 681 2.30 13.07 39.52
C LEU A 681 1.07 13.99 39.53
N LYS A 682 1.22 15.23 39.07
CA LYS A 682 0.09 16.14 38.89
C LYS A 682 -0.88 15.62 37.82
N ALA A 683 -0.37 15.16 36.67
CA ALA A 683 -1.22 14.56 35.63
C ALA A 683 -1.95 13.30 36.13
N LEU A 684 -1.29 12.44 36.89
CA LEU A 684 -1.88 11.25 37.51
C LEU A 684 -2.90 11.57 38.61
N SER A 685 -2.98 12.82 39.08
CA SER A 685 -4.05 13.26 39.99
C SER A 685 -5.35 13.61 39.27
N ASP A 686 -5.31 13.79 37.94
CA ASP A 686 -6.50 13.94 37.13
C ASP A 686 -7.22 12.57 36.97
N PRO A 687 -8.50 12.44 37.36
CA PRO A 687 -9.21 11.16 37.32
C PRO A 687 -9.32 10.54 35.93
N GLU A 688 -9.38 11.35 34.86
CA GLU A 688 -9.51 10.84 33.49
C GLU A 688 -8.18 10.30 32.97
N VAL A 689 -7.09 11.04 33.22
CA VAL A 689 -5.73 10.61 32.88
C VAL A 689 -5.34 9.38 33.69
N ALA A 690 -5.59 9.36 35.00
CA ALA A 690 -5.30 8.23 35.87
C ALA A 690 -6.07 6.96 35.46
N ARG A 691 -7.36 7.10 35.13
CA ARG A 691 -8.17 6.00 34.61
C ARG A 691 -7.59 5.46 33.30
N SER A 692 -7.24 6.36 32.37
CA SER A 692 -6.72 5.97 31.06
C SER A 692 -5.38 5.21 31.15
N LEU A 693 -4.42 5.74 31.91
CA LEU A 693 -3.12 5.09 32.14
C LEU A 693 -3.27 3.80 32.97
N GLY A 694 -4.19 3.77 33.94
CA GLY A 694 -4.49 2.58 34.74
C GLY A 694 -5.08 1.41 33.92
N GLU A 695 -5.77 1.67 32.81
CA GLU A 695 -6.26 0.62 31.89
C GLU A 695 -5.12 -0.21 31.30
N ILE A 696 -3.95 0.41 31.08
CA ILE A 696 -2.74 -0.27 30.56
C ILE A 696 -1.77 -0.66 31.66
N GLY A 697 -2.07 -0.34 32.93
CA GLY A 697 -1.27 -0.70 34.08
C GLY A 697 -0.28 0.36 34.56
N ILE A 698 -0.40 1.61 34.10
CA ILE A 698 0.43 2.70 34.61
C ILE A 698 -0.33 3.43 35.72
N GLU A 699 0.15 3.29 36.95
CA GLU A 699 -0.49 3.90 38.13
C GLU A 699 0.41 4.96 38.79
N ASP A 700 1.72 4.90 38.58
CA ASP A 700 2.69 5.82 39.19
C ASP A 700 3.86 6.21 38.25
N PHE A 701 4.80 7.00 38.79
CA PHE A 701 6.00 7.43 38.07
C PHE A 701 7.01 6.30 37.83
N GLU A 702 7.05 5.26 38.69
CA GLU A 702 7.93 4.11 38.49
C GLU A 702 7.47 3.28 37.28
N ASP A 703 6.16 3.11 37.07
CA ASP A 703 5.61 2.43 35.89
C ASP A 703 5.98 3.16 34.59
N ILE A 704 5.91 4.51 34.59
CA ILE A 704 6.36 5.32 33.44
C ILE A 704 7.87 5.17 33.25
N SER A 705 8.64 5.20 34.34
CA SER A 705 10.10 5.04 34.29
C SER A 705 10.50 3.65 33.78
N ALA A 706 9.74 2.61 34.09
CA ALA A 706 9.93 1.25 33.57
C ALA A 706 9.78 1.16 32.04
N CYS A 707 9.02 2.08 31.44
CA CYS A 707 8.90 2.19 29.99
C CYS A 707 10.19 2.72 29.33
N PHE A 708 11.08 3.42 30.05
CA PHE A 708 12.30 3.96 29.46
C PHE A 708 13.31 2.86 29.13
N VAL A 709 13.75 2.79 27.87
CA VAL A 709 14.77 1.84 27.42
C VAL A 709 16.14 2.51 27.46
N ALA A 710 16.36 3.53 26.64
CA ALA A 710 17.69 4.13 26.49
C ALA A 710 17.63 5.56 25.97
N GLY A 711 18.60 6.38 26.38
CA GLY A 711 18.83 7.73 25.87
C GLY A 711 19.73 7.77 24.63
N GLY A 712 19.82 8.94 24.00
CA GLY A 712 20.45 9.13 22.70
C GLY A 712 21.92 8.70 22.62
N ARG A 713 22.69 8.80 23.73
CA ARG A 713 24.07 8.32 23.76
C ARG A 713 24.15 6.81 23.55
N ARG A 714 23.41 6.03 24.35
CA ARG A 714 23.40 4.56 24.27
C ARG A 714 22.81 4.08 22.96
N LEU A 715 21.79 4.77 22.44
CA LEU A 715 21.24 4.49 21.12
C LEU A 715 22.26 4.70 20.00
N ARG A 716 23.06 5.78 20.05
CA ARG A 716 24.16 6.03 19.10
C ARG A 716 25.23 4.94 19.14
N GLU A 717 25.59 4.46 20.34
CA GLU A 717 26.53 3.35 20.52
C GLU A 717 25.99 2.04 19.89
N TYR A 718 24.71 1.72 20.13
CA TYR A 718 24.09 0.51 19.59
C TYR A 718 23.94 0.54 18.06
N CYS A 719 23.51 1.67 17.50
CA CYS A 719 23.26 1.76 16.06
C CYS A 719 24.54 1.92 15.22
N GLY A 720 25.62 2.41 15.84
CA GLY A 720 26.92 2.61 15.20
C GLY A 720 26.87 3.57 14.01
N GLY A 721 27.88 3.47 13.13
CA GLY A 721 27.86 4.13 11.82
C GLY A 721 27.09 3.31 10.79
N GLY A 722 26.59 3.96 9.73
CA GLY A 722 25.97 3.27 8.60
C GLY A 722 25.12 4.20 7.76
N LYS A 723 24.32 3.62 6.87
CA LYS A 723 23.46 4.39 5.96
C LYS A 723 22.31 5.04 6.73
N LEU A 724 21.90 6.22 6.28
CA LEU A 724 20.69 6.93 6.69
C LEU A 724 19.58 6.69 5.68
N ILE A 725 18.34 6.84 6.12
CA ILE A 725 17.16 6.83 5.26
C ILE A 725 16.97 8.25 4.74
N THR A 726 17.04 8.44 3.43
CA THR A 726 16.83 9.75 2.80
C THR A 726 15.75 9.66 1.73
N ALA A 727 15.23 10.81 1.28
CA ALA A 727 14.28 10.87 0.19
C ALA A 727 14.83 10.22 -1.11
N ASP A 728 16.13 10.42 -1.38
CA ASP A 728 16.86 9.81 -2.50
C ASP A 728 17.09 8.30 -2.33
N ARG A 729 17.36 7.86 -1.09
CA ARG A 729 17.66 6.47 -0.71
C ARG A 729 16.68 5.94 0.35
N PRO A 730 15.44 5.65 -0.04
CA PRO A 730 14.40 5.16 0.87
C PRO A 730 14.55 3.64 1.12
N SER A 731 15.62 3.23 1.81
CA SER A 731 15.98 1.81 1.96
C SER A 731 14.83 0.92 2.44
N LEU A 732 13.98 1.41 3.34
CA LEU A 732 12.85 0.66 3.88
C LEU A 732 11.76 0.36 2.84
N ALA A 733 11.59 1.22 1.82
CA ALA A 733 10.65 1.01 0.73
C ALA A 733 11.08 -0.15 -0.21
N TYR A 734 12.34 -0.56 -0.14
CA TYR A 734 12.95 -1.63 -0.92
C TYR A 734 13.36 -2.83 -0.06
N ALA A 735 12.69 -3.03 1.08
CA ALA A 735 12.93 -4.18 1.94
C ALA A 735 12.46 -5.51 1.30
N ARG A 736 13.22 -6.59 1.54
CA ARG A 736 13.08 -7.89 0.87
C ARG A 736 12.15 -8.90 1.54
N SER A 737 11.55 -8.58 2.68
CA SER A 737 10.57 -9.47 3.33
C SER A 737 9.36 -8.68 3.78
N MET A 738 8.29 -9.37 4.15
CA MET A 738 7.23 -8.87 5.02
C MET A 738 6.78 -10.07 5.85
N GLU A 739 6.36 -9.82 7.08
CA GLU A 739 5.71 -10.79 7.97
C GLU A 739 6.62 -11.83 8.63
N TYR A 740 7.49 -11.35 9.52
CA TYR A 740 7.98 -12.19 10.62
C TYR A 740 8.10 -11.33 11.88
N MET A 741 7.64 -11.86 13.02
CA MET A 741 8.02 -11.33 14.32
C MET A 741 9.24 -12.13 14.75
N ASP A 742 10.38 -11.46 14.91
CA ASP A 742 11.61 -12.05 15.42
C ASP A 742 11.75 -11.69 16.91
N PRO A 743 11.58 -12.64 17.85
CA PRO A 743 11.66 -12.38 19.29
C PRO A 743 13.01 -11.78 19.70
N GLU A 744 14.08 -12.02 18.94
CA GLU A 744 15.39 -11.41 19.20
C GLU A 744 15.35 -9.88 19.15
N ARG A 745 14.48 -9.29 18.32
CA ARG A 745 14.32 -7.82 18.27
C ARG A 745 13.88 -7.25 19.63
N ILE A 746 13.12 -8.03 20.40
CA ILE A 746 12.68 -7.66 21.76
C ILE A 746 13.83 -7.88 22.75
N ARG A 747 14.55 -9.01 22.66
CA ARG A 747 15.72 -9.29 23.52
C ARG A 747 16.81 -8.22 23.38
N GLU A 748 17.01 -7.68 22.19
CA GLU A 748 17.98 -6.61 21.96
C GLU A 748 17.70 -5.34 22.77
N LEU A 749 16.45 -5.09 23.16
CA LEU A 749 16.12 -3.98 24.05
C LEU A 749 16.83 -4.13 25.40
N ASN A 750 17.01 -5.36 25.89
CA ASN A 750 17.77 -5.61 27.12
C ASN A 750 19.26 -5.32 26.98
N LEU A 751 19.83 -5.45 25.77
CA LEU A 751 21.25 -5.14 25.53
C LEU A 751 21.53 -3.65 25.59
N ILE A 752 20.54 -2.82 25.25
CA ILE A 752 20.67 -1.37 25.20
C ILE A 752 20.07 -0.67 26.41
N ARG A 753 19.27 -1.37 27.23
CA ARG A 753 18.54 -0.76 28.33
C ARG A 753 19.49 -0.09 29.34
N GLU A 754 19.16 1.14 29.71
CA GLU A 754 19.83 1.92 30.74
C GLU A 754 19.10 1.77 32.08
N GLY A 755 19.83 2.02 33.17
CA GLY A 755 19.33 1.89 34.54
C GLY A 755 19.99 0.73 35.30
N THR A 756 19.83 0.73 36.62
CA THR A 756 20.34 -0.30 37.54
C THR A 756 19.34 -0.48 38.69
N GLY A 757 19.47 -1.57 39.43
CA GLY A 757 18.62 -1.86 40.59
C GLY A 757 17.47 -2.83 40.30
N GLU A 758 16.61 -3.03 41.30
CA GLU A 758 15.57 -4.07 41.30
C GLU A 758 14.50 -3.85 40.22
N VAL A 759 14.06 -2.61 40.02
CA VAL A 759 13.10 -2.24 38.95
C VAL A 759 13.67 -2.56 37.57
N HIS A 760 14.93 -2.19 37.32
CA HIS A 760 15.58 -2.45 36.05
C HIS A 760 15.70 -3.96 35.76
N GLU A 761 16.10 -4.75 36.74
CA GLU A 761 16.18 -6.21 36.62
C GLU A 761 14.80 -6.83 36.39
N ALA A 762 13.77 -6.37 37.10
CA ALA A 762 12.40 -6.82 36.88
C ALA A 762 11.93 -6.53 35.44
N VAL A 763 12.17 -5.32 34.92
CA VAL A 763 11.80 -4.95 33.55
C VAL A 763 12.60 -5.74 32.49
N ARG A 764 13.87 -6.05 32.78
CA ARG A 764 14.70 -6.91 31.90
C ARG A 764 14.08 -8.31 31.76
N ARG A 765 13.67 -8.90 32.87
CA ARG A 765 12.96 -10.19 32.91
C ARG A 765 11.62 -10.14 32.22
N LEU A 766 10.84 -9.08 32.41
CA LEU A 766 9.58 -8.88 31.71
C LEU A 766 9.77 -8.78 30.19
N THR A 767 10.83 -8.09 29.74
CA THR A 767 11.18 -8.01 28.32
C THR A 767 11.52 -9.41 27.76
N GLU A 768 12.23 -10.24 28.52
CA GLU A 768 12.47 -11.65 28.14
C GLU A 768 11.17 -12.47 28.12
N ALA A 769 10.30 -12.29 29.11
CA ALA A 769 8.99 -12.95 29.15
C ALA A 769 8.15 -12.61 27.91
N VAL A 770 8.20 -11.36 27.44
CA VAL A 770 7.55 -10.99 26.18
C VAL A 770 8.16 -11.73 24.99
N ALA A 771 9.48 -11.79 24.86
CA ALA A 771 10.14 -12.54 23.78
C ALA A 771 9.74 -14.04 23.81
N LEU A 772 9.82 -14.69 24.97
CA LEU A 772 9.41 -16.08 25.18
C LEU A 772 7.93 -16.33 24.84
N SER A 773 7.05 -15.37 25.16
CA SER A 773 5.63 -15.45 24.82
C SER A 773 5.39 -15.48 23.30
N PHE A 774 6.27 -14.86 22.52
CA PHE A 774 6.21 -14.93 21.06
C PHE A 774 6.79 -16.22 20.49
N GLU A 775 7.70 -16.87 21.21
CA GLU A 775 8.21 -18.21 20.89
C GLU A 775 7.21 -19.32 21.27
N GLY A 776 6.13 -18.99 21.98
CA GLY A 776 5.19 -19.98 22.53
C GLY A 776 5.73 -20.71 23.77
N ARG A 777 6.80 -20.21 24.38
CA ARG A 777 7.44 -20.77 25.59
C ARG A 777 6.79 -20.18 26.85
N TRP A 778 5.50 -20.46 27.02
CA TRP A 778 4.67 -19.82 28.05
C TRP A 778 5.08 -20.15 29.48
N GLU A 779 5.56 -21.37 29.76
CA GLU A 779 6.05 -21.76 31.09
C GLU A 779 7.23 -20.90 31.53
N GLU A 780 8.19 -20.72 30.65
CA GLU A 780 9.39 -19.91 30.90
C GLU A 780 9.03 -18.43 31.01
N ALA A 781 8.10 -17.96 30.17
CA ALA A 781 7.57 -16.60 30.28
C ALA A 781 6.91 -16.34 31.65
N ILE A 782 6.14 -17.30 32.18
CA ILE A 782 5.52 -17.20 33.51
C ILE A 782 6.59 -17.10 34.60
N VAL A 783 7.64 -17.94 34.53
CA VAL A 783 8.75 -17.91 35.49
C VAL A 783 9.43 -16.54 35.49
N GLU A 784 9.72 -15.98 34.32
CA GLU A 784 10.35 -14.65 34.23
C GLU A 784 9.46 -13.54 34.81
N VAL A 785 8.13 -13.60 34.59
CA VAL A 785 7.20 -12.63 35.22
C VAL A 785 7.15 -12.81 36.74
N GLU A 786 7.13 -14.05 37.25
CA GLU A 786 7.12 -14.30 38.69
C GLU A 786 8.40 -13.85 39.38
N GLU A 787 9.57 -14.08 38.77
CA GLU A 787 10.85 -13.59 39.27
C GLU A 787 10.90 -12.05 39.23
N ALA A 788 10.40 -11.41 38.16
CA ALA A 788 10.29 -9.96 38.10
C ALA A 788 9.42 -9.40 39.25
N MET A 789 8.29 -10.04 39.53
CA MET A 789 7.39 -9.65 40.62
C MET A 789 8.00 -9.81 42.01
N ARG A 790 8.98 -10.69 42.21
CA ARG A 790 9.69 -10.81 43.50
C ARG A 790 10.54 -9.58 43.79
N ALA A 791 11.11 -8.97 42.76
CA ALA A 791 11.92 -7.76 42.88
C ALA A 791 11.07 -6.49 42.87
N TRP A 792 10.09 -6.40 41.96
CA TRP A 792 9.24 -5.22 41.80
C TRP A 792 7.83 -5.66 41.41
N ARG A 793 6.92 -5.73 42.39
CA ARG A 793 5.55 -6.23 42.15
C ARG A 793 4.63 -5.10 41.70
N ARG A 794 3.86 -5.35 40.63
CA ARG A 794 2.79 -4.47 40.16
C ARG A 794 1.53 -5.26 39.75
N PRO A 795 0.31 -4.69 39.88
CA PRO A 795 -0.94 -5.37 39.51
C PRO A 795 -1.00 -5.82 38.04
N TRP A 796 -0.43 -5.04 37.12
CA TRP A 796 -0.41 -5.38 35.70
C TRP A 796 0.49 -6.57 35.37
N MET A 797 1.52 -6.84 36.17
CA MET A 797 2.36 -8.04 36.01
C MET A 797 1.59 -9.31 36.34
N GLU A 798 0.70 -9.25 37.36
CA GLU A 798 -0.21 -10.36 37.67
C GLU A 798 -1.13 -10.64 36.49
N ARG A 799 -1.69 -9.59 35.88
CA ARG A 799 -2.50 -9.73 34.66
C ARG A 799 -1.71 -10.37 33.52
N PHE A 800 -0.45 -9.98 33.30
CA PHE A 800 0.40 -10.55 32.26
C PHE A 800 0.77 -12.02 32.54
N ARG A 801 1.13 -12.36 33.78
CA ARG A 801 1.38 -13.76 34.22
C ARG A 801 0.13 -14.62 34.03
N ASP A 802 -1.02 -14.15 34.50
CA ASP A 802 -2.29 -14.86 34.47
C ASP A 802 -2.76 -15.07 33.02
N MET A 803 -2.50 -14.07 32.17
CA MET A 803 -2.66 -14.18 30.73
C MET A 803 -1.80 -15.30 30.14
N CYS A 804 -0.48 -15.31 30.40
CA CYS A 804 0.43 -16.37 29.93
C CYS A 804 -0.02 -17.76 30.42
N ARG A 805 -0.44 -17.87 31.69
CA ARG A 805 -0.93 -19.12 32.28
C ARG A 805 -2.23 -19.60 31.62
N SER A 806 -3.18 -18.70 31.38
CA SER A 806 -4.42 -19.02 30.66
C SER A 806 -4.13 -19.55 29.25
N VAL A 807 -3.18 -18.94 28.53
CA VAL A 807 -2.78 -19.38 27.18
C VAL A 807 -2.15 -20.76 27.23
N LEU A 808 -1.18 -20.98 28.12
CA LEU A 808 -0.52 -22.28 28.32
C LEU A 808 -1.54 -23.41 28.57
N LEU A 809 -2.51 -23.16 29.46
CA LEU A 809 -3.58 -24.11 29.76
C LEU A 809 -4.49 -24.32 28.56
N THR A 810 -4.79 -23.27 27.79
CA THR A 810 -5.61 -23.37 26.57
C THR A 810 -4.90 -24.22 25.52
N GLU A 811 -3.62 -23.99 25.24
CA GLU A 811 -2.84 -24.78 24.28
C GLU A 811 -2.68 -26.23 24.74
N SER A 812 -2.47 -26.47 26.03
CA SER A 812 -2.43 -27.81 26.60
C SER A 812 -3.78 -28.51 26.48
N GLY A 813 -4.88 -27.78 26.67
CA GLY A 813 -6.23 -28.30 26.44
C GLY A 813 -6.47 -28.68 24.97
N LEU A 814 -5.99 -27.87 24.02
CA LEU A 814 -6.09 -28.15 22.58
C LEU A 814 -5.27 -29.40 22.19
N ARG A 815 -4.02 -29.54 22.68
CA ARG A 815 -3.23 -30.77 22.49
C ARG A 815 -3.95 -32.02 23.01
N ASN A 816 -4.57 -31.91 24.19
CA ASN A 816 -5.36 -33.00 24.75
C ASN A 816 -6.62 -33.34 23.91
N ILE A 817 -7.21 -32.37 23.20
CA ILE A 817 -8.29 -32.67 22.24
C ILE A 817 -7.76 -33.52 21.08
N GLU A 818 -6.57 -33.20 20.54
CA GLU A 818 -5.96 -33.95 19.44
C GLU A 818 -5.67 -35.41 19.85
N GLU A 819 -5.20 -35.60 21.07
CA GLU A 819 -5.00 -36.93 21.69
C GLU A 819 -6.30 -37.62 22.13
N ARG A 820 -7.47 -36.98 21.94
CA ARG A 820 -8.80 -37.45 22.36
C ARG A 820 -8.97 -37.59 23.89
N ASN A 821 -8.11 -36.94 24.67
CA ASN A 821 -8.14 -36.86 26.12
C ASN A 821 -9.12 -35.77 26.63
N TYR A 822 -10.40 -35.87 26.28
CA TYR A 822 -11.40 -34.81 26.49
C TYR A 822 -11.64 -34.40 27.95
N MET A 823 -11.43 -35.32 28.91
CA MET A 823 -11.58 -34.99 30.34
C MET A 823 -10.41 -34.14 30.86
N LEU A 824 -9.19 -34.39 30.36
CA LEU A 824 -8.02 -33.59 30.71
C LEU A 824 -8.10 -32.23 30.00
N ALA A 825 -8.48 -32.21 28.72
CA ALA A 825 -8.76 -30.98 27.98
C ALA A 825 -9.80 -30.09 28.70
N LEU A 826 -10.92 -30.69 29.13
CA LEU A 826 -11.95 -29.98 29.88
C LEU A 826 -11.40 -29.35 31.17
N ARG A 827 -10.55 -30.06 31.92
CA ARG A 827 -9.93 -29.53 33.14
C ARG A 827 -9.04 -28.33 32.81
N CYS A 828 -8.19 -28.43 31.79
CA CYS A 828 -7.31 -27.34 31.36
C CYS A 828 -8.12 -26.10 30.98
N PHE A 829 -9.18 -26.23 30.17
CA PHE A 829 -9.99 -25.07 29.79
C PHE A 829 -10.79 -24.48 30.96
N GLN A 830 -11.24 -25.30 31.91
CA GLN A 830 -11.93 -24.81 33.11
C GLN A 830 -10.98 -24.03 34.03
N GLU A 831 -9.74 -24.50 34.20
CA GLU A 831 -8.71 -23.78 34.94
C GLU A 831 -8.34 -22.47 34.22
N ALA A 832 -8.12 -22.52 32.90
CA ALA A 832 -7.84 -21.33 32.10
C ALA A 832 -8.96 -20.29 32.22
N LEU A 833 -10.23 -20.72 32.12
CA LEU A 833 -11.39 -19.85 32.28
C LEU A 833 -11.51 -19.25 33.68
N GLY A 834 -11.10 -19.99 34.71
CA GLY A 834 -11.07 -19.53 36.10
C GLY A 834 -10.03 -18.43 36.35
N ILE A 835 -8.95 -18.41 35.57
CA ILE A 835 -7.89 -17.40 35.62
C ILE A 835 -8.27 -16.19 34.76
N PHE A 836 -8.64 -16.44 33.50
CA PHE A 836 -8.92 -15.39 32.53
C PHE A 836 -10.22 -15.70 31.76
N PRO A 837 -11.30 -14.93 31.99
CA PRO A 837 -12.56 -15.12 31.31
C PRO A 837 -12.40 -14.93 29.79
N SER A 838 -12.54 -16.01 29.02
CA SER A 838 -12.41 -15.97 27.56
C SER A 838 -13.60 -16.67 26.88
N PRO A 839 -14.28 -16.01 25.93
CA PRO A 839 -15.31 -16.66 25.10
C PRO A 839 -14.79 -17.90 24.37
N LEU A 840 -13.50 -17.93 24.01
CA LEU A 840 -12.85 -19.06 23.36
C LEU A 840 -12.79 -20.28 24.28
N ASN A 841 -12.43 -20.09 25.55
CA ASN A 841 -12.40 -21.16 26.55
C ASN A 841 -13.81 -21.70 26.85
N HIS A 842 -14.84 -20.84 26.88
CA HIS A 842 -16.22 -21.31 26.93
C HIS A 842 -16.59 -22.19 25.73
N ASN A 843 -16.19 -21.82 24.51
CA ASN A 843 -16.41 -22.65 23.32
C ASN A 843 -15.70 -24.01 23.43
N ASN A 844 -14.43 -24.01 23.86
CA ASN A 844 -13.62 -25.23 23.99
C ASN A 844 -14.17 -26.18 25.06
N ILE A 845 -14.63 -25.66 26.21
CA ILE A 845 -15.35 -26.43 27.23
C ILE A 845 -16.65 -27.02 26.65
N GLY A 846 -17.40 -26.20 25.93
CA GLY A 846 -18.62 -26.62 25.24
C GLY A 846 -18.37 -27.79 24.27
N ALA A 847 -17.33 -27.68 23.44
CA ALA A 847 -16.90 -28.72 22.51
C ALA A 847 -16.53 -30.03 23.24
N CYS A 848 -15.78 -29.95 24.34
CA CYS A 848 -15.45 -31.11 25.17
C CYS A 848 -16.71 -31.78 25.72
N TYR A 849 -17.66 -31.00 26.24
CA TYR A 849 -18.93 -31.56 26.74
C TYR A 849 -19.79 -32.20 25.65
N VAL A 850 -19.77 -31.68 24.41
CA VAL A 850 -20.43 -32.34 23.27
C VAL A 850 -19.81 -33.73 23.03
N ARG A 851 -18.48 -33.84 23.00
CA ARG A 851 -17.77 -35.13 22.81
C ARG A 851 -18.02 -36.11 23.95
N LEU A 852 -18.12 -35.59 25.19
CA LEU A 852 -18.46 -36.36 26.39
C LEU A 852 -19.97 -36.65 26.53
N LYS A 853 -20.80 -36.29 25.54
CA LYS A 853 -22.26 -36.48 25.53
C LYS A 853 -23.01 -35.80 26.69
N ARG A 854 -22.42 -34.75 27.28
CA ARG A 854 -23.00 -33.95 28.38
C ARG A 854 -23.66 -32.68 27.83
N TYR A 855 -24.72 -32.84 27.04
CA TYR A 855 -25.26 -31.79 26.18
C TYR A 855 -25.82 -30.57 26.92
N ASP A 856 -26.43 -30.72 28.10
CA ASP A 856 -26.97 -29.57 28.85
C ASP A 856 -25.87 -28.62 29.33
N ARG A 857 -24.75 -29.18 29.81
CA ARG A 857 -23.57 -28.38 30.17
C ARG A 857 -22.92 -27.75 28.94
N ALA A 858 -22.84 -28.50 27.83
CA ALA A 858 -22.35 -27.98 26.56
C ALA A 858 -23.16 -26.74 26.13
N ILE A 859 -24.49 -26.83 26.11
CA ILE A 859 -25.38 -25.73 25.72
C ILE A 859 -25.15 -24.49 26.58
N SER A 860 -24.99 -24.64 27.90
CA SER A 860 -24.72 -23.51 28.80
C SER A 860 -23.43 -22.78 28.44
N HIS A 861 -22.31 -23.51 28.31
CA HIS A 861 -21.02 -22.92 27.96
C HIS A 861 -21.00 -22.33 26.56
N LEU A 862 -21.64 -22.99 25.58
CA LEU A 862 -21.71 -22.50 24.20
C LEU A 862 -22.56 -21.23 24.10
N LYS A 863 -23.64 -21.10 24.87
CA LYS A 863 -24.39 -19.85 24.99
C LYS A 863 -23.56 -18.74 25.63
N ALA A 864 -22.74 -19.05 26.63
CA ALA A 864 -21.82 -18.07 27.22
C ALA A 864 -20.75 -17.62 26.22
N ALA A 865 -20.19 -18.55 25.44
CA ALA A 865 -19.26 -18.25 24.35
C ALA A 865 -19.91 -17.31 23.31
N ILE A 866 -21.13 -17.61 22.87
CA ILE A 866 -21.89 -16.79 21.91
C ILE A 866 -22.27 -15.43 22.50
N LYS A 867 -22.54 -15.35 23.82
CA LYS A 867 -22.81 -14.07 24.49
C LYS A 867 -21.58 -13.17 24.48
N GLY A 868 -20.39 -13.73 24.78
CA GLY A 868 -19.13 -12.98 24.77
C GLY A 868 -18.61 -12.69 23.35
N TRP A 869 -18.86 -13.60 22.40
CA TRP A 869 -18.51 -13.43 20.99
C TRP A 869 -19.63 -13.96 20.07
N PRO A 870 -20.61 -13.11 19.70
CA PRO A 870 -21.73 -13.51 18.85
C PRO A 870 -21.34 -13.95 17.43
N GLY A 871 -20.10 -13.68 17.02
CA GLY A 871 -19.53 -14.07 15.74
C GLY A 871 -18.75 -15.39 15.77
N CYS A 872 -18.74 -16.11 16.89
CA CYS A 872 -18.03 -17.38 17.02
C CYS A 872 -18.73 -18.49 16.21
N ALA A 873 -18.34 -18.66 14.94
CA ALA A 873 -18.90 -19.70 14.08
C ALA A 873 -18.76 -21.10 14.71
N GLN A 874 -17.61 -21.39 15.33
CA GLN A 874 -17.36 -22.66 16.01
C GLN A 874 -18.30 -22.91 17.19
N ALA A 875 -18.63 -21.87 17.98
CA ALA A 875 -19.57 -22.02 19.10
C ALA A 875 -21.00 -22.27 18.59
N HIS A 876 -21.41 -21.58 17.52
CA HIS A 876 -22.69 -21.83 16.85
C HIS A 876 -22.76 -23.26 16.28
N PHE A 877 -21.69 -23.73 15.64
CA PHE A 877 -21.58 -25.10 15.13
C PHE A 877 -21.68 -26.13 16.25
N ASN A 878 -20.87 -25.98 17.30
CA ASN A 878 -20.89 -26.88 18.46
C ASN A 878 -22.26 -26.87 19.16
N LEU A 879 -22.94 -25.72 19.20
CA LEU A 879 -24.28 -25.60 19.80
C LEU A 879 -25.33 -26.30 18.93
N ALA A 880 -25.21 -26.20 17.61
CA ALA A 880 -26.03 -26.95 16.67
C ALA A 880 -25.88 -28.47 16.86
N LEU A 881 -24.65 -28.95 17.03
CA LEU A 881 -24.38 -30.37 17.33
C LEU A 881 -25.01 -30.81 18.65
N ALA A 882 -24.90 -29.99 19.71
CA ALA A 882 -25.50 -30.29 21.00
C ALA A 882 -27.05 -30.36 20.92
N TYR A 883 -27.68 -29.41 20.23
CA TYR A 883 -29.14 -29.43 20.01
C TYR A 883 -29.60 -30.60 19.15
N ALA A 884 -28.84 -30.95 18.11
CA ALA A 884 -29.15 -32.09 17.25
C ALA A 884 -29.14 -33.40 18.07
N ALA A 885 -28.13 -33.58 18.92
CA ALA A 885 -28.02 -34.74 19.80
C ALA A 885 -29.15 -34.83 20.85
N LYS A 886 -29.74 -33.69 21.25
CA LYS A 886 -30.95 -33.63 22.11
C LYS A 886 -32.27 -33.77 21.34
N GLY A 887 -32.26 -33.95 20.02
CA GLY A 887 -33.47 -34.02 19.19
C GLY A 887 -34.14 -32.66 18.93
N MET A 888 -33.50 -31.54 19.31
CA MET A 888 -34.02 -30.18 19.12
C MET A 888 -33.76 -29.67 17.70
N LYS A 889 -34.33 -30.34 16.70
CA LYS A 889 -34.02 -30.16 15.26
C LYS A 889 -34.15 -28.71 14.76
N ARG A 890 -35.18 -27.96 15.21
CA ARG A 890 -35.39 -26.56 14.79
C ARG A 890 -34.27 -25.64 15.29
N LEU A 891 -33.87 -25.77 16.55
CA LEU A 891 -32.78 -24.98 17.13
C LEU A 891 -31.44 -25.37 16.52
N ALA A 892 -31.19 -26.67 16.31
CA ALA A 892 -29.99 -27.14 15.63
C ALA A 892 -29.86 -26.54 14.21
N ALA A 893 -30.93 -26.55 13.42
CA ALA A 893 -30.94 -25.98 12.08
C ALA A 893 -30.71 -24.45 12.09
N PHE A 894 -31.30 -23.75 13.07
CA PHE A 894 -31.09 -22.31 13.23
C PHE A 894 -29.62 -21.98 13.51
N GLU A 895 -29.01 -22.64 14.49
CA GLU A 895 -27.61 -22.41 14.87
C GLU A 895 -26.64 -22.85 13.77
N MET A 896 -26.91 -23.95 13.07
CA MET A 896 -26.09 -24.41 11.95
C MET A 896 -26.11 -23.41 10.78
N ARG A 897 -27.28 -22.86 10.43
CA ARG A 897 -27.37 -21.81 9.40
C ARG A 897 -26.60 -20.56 9.80
N LYS A 898 -26.59 -20.22 11.10
CA LYS A 898 -25.82 -19.09 11.61
C LYS A 898 -24.32 -19.36 11.56
N ALA A 899 -23.89 -20.57 11.96
CA ALA A 899 -22.50 -21.02 11.86
C ALA A 899 -21.99 -20.92 10.41
N LEU A 900 -22.69 -21.53 9.45
CA LEU A 900 -22.32 -21.52 8.02
C LEU A 900 -22.36 -20.12 7.38
N ARG A 901 -23.19 -19.21 7.91
CA ARG A 901 -23.20 -17.81 7.47
C ARG A 901 -21.98 -17.04 7.98
N LEU A 902 -21.54 -17.34 9.20
CA LEU A 902 -20.38 -16.71 9.81
C LEU A 902 -19.07 -17.27 9.23
N ASP A 903 -19.03 -18.57 8.96
CA ASP A 903 -17.91 -19.26 8.34
C ASP A 903 -18.42 -20.45 7.50
N PRO A 904 -18.39 -20.35 6.15
CA PRO A 904 -18.84 -21.42 5.27
C PRO A 904 -18.03 -22.72 5.35
N ASP A 905 -16.83 -22.67 5.93
CA ASP A 905 -15.94 -23.81 6.09
C ASP A 905 -15.98 -24.42 7.51
N VAL A 906 -16.82 -23.88 8.40
CA VAL A 906 -16.92 -24.35 9.79
C VAL A 906 -17.28 -25.84 9.86
N GLY A 907 -16.42 -26.63 10.51
CA GLY A 907 -16.61 -28.07 10.71
C GLY A 907 -16.26 -28.97 9.52
N LYS A 908 -15.66 -28.42 8.45
CA LYS A 908 -14.87 -29.19 7.46
C LYS A 908 -13.50 -29.53 8.06
#